data_AF-A0A091LAW8-F1
#
_entry.id   AF-A0A091LAW8-F1
#
_cell.length_a   1.000
_cell.length_b   1.000
_cell.length_c   1.000
_cell.angle_alpha   90.00
_cell.angle_beta   90.00
_cell.angle_gamma   90.00
#
_symmetry.space_group_name_H-M   'P 1'
#
loop_
_entity.id
_entity.type
_entity.pdbx_description
1 polymer ?
#
loop_
_entity_poly.entity_id
_entity_poly.type
_entity_poly.pdbx_seq_one_letter_code
_entity_poly.pdbx_strand_id
1 'polypeptide(L)'
;GTRSSSHRGVPTFTYARRSPLVQDSKRFLSPWSKWSECSAKCGQTGVQKRTRSCLAERLWGTHCNEATEEGRLCVGHVCSACTISCPMGRVNADCDACMCEDATLHGKVSLEDGSPAADARVYLQAKKLKLLTTADNRGMFRIPGVCPDGKNTLKIKKAKYATATVTVPESNRRNLAIEVQLQRSGKPYIFRSPEDKARRVGQSVSLCCDALGSPAPDRYLWYHNGSLLDPSLYKYKNNLVLKNLKRDQSGEYFCKASSAGGSAKSQSAKLAVIGRQEAACNSQPQSHLIQLPHDCFQKATNSFYYDVGKCPAKTCAGKLDKGLRCKDNVAYCCGVSKMETRDISCNGYTLPTKVVVECGCKKCTETKITVRGRATAADNGEPLRFGHIYMGNKRVSMTGYKGTFSIHVPADTERLVLTFVDRLQKFVNTTKVLPFKENGGAVFHEIKLLRKKAPVTLESTETNVISLGEMEEDDPIAELEIPPNAFYRKNGEAYRGKVKASVTFLDPRNISTAAVTQSDLNFVDEEGDIFPLRTYGMFSVDFTDEWGTESLNAEEVKVHLDAAQVKMPEHLQEMKLWSLNPETGLWEEEGDFNLEKSRRRKREERTFLVGNMEIKERRLFNLDVPESRRCYVKVRAYRSERFLQSEQIQGVVISVINMEPEPGFSSNPRAWGRFDSVVTGPNGACVPAFCDEQNPEAYTAYILASMGGEELEAVSSAPKLNPNAIGVPQPYLNKLNYRRTDHEDSNTKKTAFSINMAKPSPNSPEENDGPIYAYENLRECEEAPHNAAHFRFYRIEGDRYDYNTVPFSEDDLMSWTDDYLAWWPKPMEFRACYIKVKINGPQEVNVRSRNMGGTHPRTIGKLYGIRDVRSIRDSEQPDVSAACLEFKCSGMLFDQDRVDRTLVRVVPQGSCRRESVNSMLHEYLVNHLPMATNNDSSEYTMLAPLDPLGHNYGIYTVTDQDPRIAKEIALGRCFDGTSDGTSRTMKSNIGVGLTFTCSERSAAEQSIFQSQRNSGQQS
;
A
#
# COMPACT_ATOMS: atom_id res chain seq x y z
N GLY A 1 14.63 -27.90 -65.11
CA GLY A 1 14.77 -27.11 -66.35
C GLY A 1 13.59 -26.19 -66.52
N THR A 2 13.87 -24.92 -66.79
CA THR A 2 13.08 -23.93 -67.58
C THR A 2 11.59 -23.64 -67.29
N ARG A 3 11.40 -22.44 -66.68
CA ARG A 3 10.57 -21.27 -67.08
C ARG A 3 9.04 -21.35 -67.25
N SER A 4 8.37 -20.59 -66.36
CA SER A 4 7.61 -19.33 -66.62
C SER A 4 6.08 -19.30 -66.41
N SER A 5 5.68 -18.35 -65.54
CA SER A 5 4.72 -17.24 -65.77
C SER A 5 3.38 -17.18 -64.99
N SER A 6 3.18 -16.00 -64.37
CA SER A 6 1.90 -15.29 -64.08
C SER A 6 0.97 -15.89 -63.00
N HIS A 7 0.12 -15.18 -62.25
CA HIS A 7 -0.17 -13.77 -61.90
C HIS A 7 -1.27 -13.82 -60.81
N ARG A 8 -1.23 -12.94 -59.80
CA ARG A 8 -2.32 -12.34 -58.97
C ARG A 8 -1.60 -11.66 -57.79
N GLY A 9 -1.73 -10.38 -57.44
CA GLY A 9 -2.82 -9.43 -57.63
C GLY A 9 -3.31 -9.01 -56.24
N VAL A 10 -2.64 -8.06 -55.57
CA VAL A 10 -3.14 -7.36 -54.38
C VAL A 10 -2.95 -5.86 -54.61
N PRO A 11 -3.99 -5.04 -54.50
CA PRO A 11 -3.86 -3.59 -54.56
C PRO A 11 -3.91 -3.03 -53.12
N THR A 12 -2.97 -2.16 -52.71
CA THR A 12 -3.14 -0.68 -52.68
C THR A 12 -3.83 -0.15 -51.40
N PHE A 13 -3.56 1.03 -50.84
CA PHE A 13 -2.72 2.15 -51.24
C PHE A 13 -2.61 3.15 -50.05
N THR A 14 -1.41 3.70 -49.86
CA THR A 14 -1.03 5.13 -49.66
C THR A 14 -1.75 6.05 -48.68
N TYR A 15 -0.96 6.96 -48.09
CA TYR A 15 -0.79 8.38 -48.51
C TYR A 15 0.58 8.86 -47.96
N ALA A 16 1.61 9.13 -48.79
CA ALA A 16 1.89 10.36 -49.57
C ALA A 16 2.11 11.58 -48.65
N ARG A 17 3.03 12.54 -48.87
CA ARG A 17 3.90 12.93 -50.00
C ARG A 17 4.78 14.08 -49.45
N ARG A 18 6.03 14.21 -49.87
CA ARG A 18 6.64 15.53 -50.15
C ARG A 18 7.66 15.40 -51.28
N SER A 19 7.52 16.29 -52.25
CA SER A 19 8.23 16.32 -53.54
C SER A 19 9.66 16.87 -53.44
N PRO A 20 10.48 16.72 -54.51
CA PRO A 20 11.94 16.90 -54.50
C PRO A 20 12.45 18.04 -55.42
N LEU A 21 13.79 18.08 -55.58
CA LEU A 21 14.67 18.83 -56.49
C LEU A 21 15.25 20.12 -55.86
N VAL A 22 16.56 20.38 -55.91
CA VAL A 22 17.51 20.26 -57.03
C VAL A 22 18.91 19.83 -56.56
N GLN A 23 19.56 19.06 -57.43
CA GLN A 23 20.90 18.53 -57.40
C GLN A 23 21.91 19.61 -57.81
N ASP A 24 22.91 19.92 -56.99
CA ASP A 24 24.10 20.63 -57.47
C ASP A 24 25.37 20.27 -56.70
N SER A 25 26.40 19.86 -57.46
CA SER A 25 27.79 19.59 -57.09
C SER A 25 28.09 18.56 -55.99
N LYS A 26 28.79 17.47 -56.38
CA LYS A 26 29.44 16.51 -55.47
C LYS A 26 30.49 17.22 -54.60
N ARG A 27 30.09 17.69 -53.41
CA ARG A 27 31.00 17.94 -52.30
C ARG A 27 30.85 16.80 -51.30
N PHE A 28 31.84 15.93 -51.25
CA PHE A 28 31.90 14.81 -50.30
C PHE A 28 32.25 15.25 -48.86
N LEU A 29 32.42 16.57 -48.66
CA LEU A 29 32.69 17.21 -47.38
C LEU A 29 31.51 18.11 -47.02
N SER A 30 31.12 18.09 -45.75
CA SER A 30 30.13 19.02 -45.20
C SER A 30 30.59 20.49 -45.33
N PRO A 31 29.66 21.45 -45.30
CA PRO A 31 30.02 22.85 -45.13
C PRO A 31 30.83 23.03 -43.85
N TRP A 32 31.80 23.94 -43.87
CA TRP A 32 32.54 24.29 -42.66
C TRP A 32 31.60 24.76 -41.54
N SER A 33 31.89 24.31 -40.32
CA SER A 33 31.24 24.83 -39.12
C SER A 33 31.55 26.33 -38.94
N LYS A 34 30.74 27.00 -38.11
CA LYS A 34 31.04 28.38 -37.70
C LYS A 34 32.39 28.41 -36.99
N TRP A 35 33.15 29.48 -37.19
CA TRP A 35 34.41 29.70 -36.46
C TRP A 35 34.17 29.63 -34.96
N SER A 36 35.03 28.89 -34.25
CA SER A 36 35.07 28.85 -32.79
C SER A 36 35.34 30.23 -32.20
N GLU A 37 35.12 30.41 -30.90
CA GLU A 37 35.65 31.59 -30.22
C GLU A 37 37.18 31.65 -30.33
N CYS A 38 37.72 32.87 -30.28
CA CYS A 38 39.15 33.09 -30.39
C CYS A 38 39.87 32.41 -29.22
N SER A 39 40.88 31.58 -29.50
CA SER A 39 41.61 30.88 -28.45
C SER A 39 42.47 31.79 -27.57
N ALA A 40 42.73 33.03 -28.00
CA ALA A 40 43.52 33.99 -27.23
C ALA A 40 42.68 34.78 -26.22
N LYS A 41 43.30 34.98 -25.05
CA LYS A 41 42.80 35.88 -24.00
C LYS A 41 43.01 37.35 -24.41
N CYS A 42 42.39 38.26 -23.67
CA CYS A 42 42.28 39.69 -23.97
C CYS A 42 43.51 40.31 -24.64
N GLY A 43 43.31 40.90 -25.82
CA GLY A 43 44.34 41.66 -26.54
C GLY A 43 45.47 40.85 -27.15
N GLN A 44 45.48 39.51 -26.98
CA GLN A 44 46.47 38.64 -27.62
C GLN A 44 45.93 38.06 -28.93
N THR A 45 46.85 37.73 -29.84
CA THR A 45 46.56 37.00 -31.07
C THR A 45 46.39 35.51 -30.77
N GLY A 46 45.23 34.97 -31.12
CA GLY A 46 44.88 33.56 -31.00
C GLY A 46 44.45 32.98 -32.33
N VAL A 47 43.86 31.79 -32.28
CA VAL A 47 43.39 31.07 -33.47
C VAL A 47 41.93 30.68 -33.27
N GLN A 48 41.06 31.09 -34.19
CA GLN A 48 39.74 30.50 -34.34
C GLN A 48 39.86 29.28 -35.23
N LYS A 49 39.18 28.20 -34.88
CA LYS A 49 39.16 26.96 -35.66
C LYS A 49 37.76 26.71 -36.19
N ARG A 50 37.66 26.14 -37.38
CA ARG A 50 36.43 25.56 -37.91
C ARG A 50 36.73 24.18 -38.47
N THR A 51 35.72 23.33 -38.48
CA THR A 51 35.83 21.92 -38.84
C THR A 51 34.77 21.55 -39.86
N ARG A 52 35.07 20.57 -40.70
CA ARG A 52 34.12 19.93 -41.61
C ARG A 52 34.36 18.42 -41.61
N SER A 53 33.29 17.66 -41.63
CA SER A 53 33.31 16.19 -41.67
C SER A 53 33.10 15.66 -43.09
N CYS A 54 33.76 14.56 -43.42
CA CYS A 54 33.54 13.81 -44.66
C CYS A 54 32.21 13.06 -44.57
N LEU A 55 31.33 13.24 -45.55
CA LEU A 55 29.99 12.64 -45.59
C LEU A 55 29.99 11.19 -46.12
N ALA A 56 31.16 10.65 -46.49
CA ALA A 56 31.36 9.32 -47.06
C ALA A 56 32.22 8.44 -46.15
N GLU A 57 31.69 8.07 -44.97
CA GLU A 57 32.42 7.36 -43.89
C GLU A 57 33.07 6.04 -44.32
N ARG A 58 32.54 5.35 -45.34
CA ARG A 58 33.05 4.05 -45.81
C ARG A 58 34.25 4.11 -46.76
N LEU A 59 34.64 5.29 -47.25
CA LEU A 59 35.70 5.48 -48.27
C LEU A 59 36.72 6.55 -47.83
N TRP A 60 37.09 6.54 -46.55
CA TRP A 60 38.06 7.47 -45.97
C TRP A 60 39.47 7.19 -46.50
N GLY A 61 39.86 7.90 -47.57
CA GLY A 61 41.21 7.82 -48.16
C GLY A 61 41.27 8.11 -49.68
N THR A 62 40.19 7.90 -50.44
CA THR A 62 40.16 8.15 -51.90
C THR A 62 39.42 9.43 -52.31
N HIS A 63 38.46 9.90 -51.51
CA HIS A 63 37.60 11.04 -51.88
C HIS A 63 37.54 12.19 -50.86
N CYS A 64 38.24 12.09 -49.73
CA CYS A 64 38.28 13.10 -48.66
C CYS A 64 39.73 13.40 -48.24
N ASN A 65 40.58 13.76 -49.21
CA ASN A 65 41.99 14.11 -48.98
C ASN A 65 42.23 15.61 -48.67
N GLU A 66 41.16 16.39 -48.50
CA GLU A 66 41.30 17.80 -48.13
C GLU A 66 41.26 18.01 -46.62
N ALA A 67 41.90 19.08 -46.14
CA ALA A 67 41.92 19.44 -44.72
C ALA A 67 40.50 19.57 -44.13
N THR A 68 40.26 18.86 -43.03
CA THR A 68 38.99 18.84 -42.27
C THR A 68 38.97 19.84 -41.12
N GLU A 69 40.08 20.52 -40.87
CA GLU A 69 40.23 21.58 -39.87
C GLU A 69 40.97 22.77 -40.49
N GLU A 70 40.46 23.97 -40.26
CA GLU A 70 41.08 25.23 -40.70
C GLU A 70 41.18 26.17 -39.50
N GLY A 71 42.34 26.80 -39.35
CA GLY A 71 42.60 27.81 -38.31
C GLY A 71 42.87 29.17 -38.93
N ARG A 72 42.29 30.24 -38.35
CA ARG A 72 42.63 31.63 -38.69
C ARG A 72 43.08 32.41 -37.47
N LEU A 73 44.00 33.34 -37.67
CA LEU A 73 44.39 34.28 -36.62
C LEU A 73 43.22 35.19 -36.26
N CYS A 74 43.03 35.40 -34.96
CA CYS A 74 42.04 36.29 -34.38
C CYS A 74 42.70 37.10 -33.27
N VAL A 75 42.18 38.28 -32.98
CA VAL A 75 42.58 39.05 -31.80
C VAL A 75 41.46 38.91 -30.77
N GLY A 76 41.81 38.50 -29.55
CA GLY A 76 40.84 38.36 -28.45
C GLY A 76 40.14 39.68 -28.13
N HIS A 77 38.89 39.60 -27.64
CA HIS A 77 38.07 40.77 -27.32
C HIS A 77 38.78 41.78 -26.39
N VAL A 78 38.47 43.07 -26.54
CA VAL A 78 38.96 44.13 -25.66
C VAL A 78 38.44 43.87 -24.24
N CYS A 79 39.36 43.67 -23.29
CA CYS A 79 39.03 43.40 -21.90
C CYS A 79 38.22 44.58 -21.32
N SER A 80 36.95 44.34 -20.99
CA SER A 80 36.20 45.28 -20.15
C SER A 80 36.86 45.33 -18.77
N ALA A 81 37.00 46.53 -18.21
CA ALA A 81 37.56 46.71 -16.87
C ALA A 81 36.82 45.82 -15.86
N CYS A 82 37.58 44.99 -15.15
CA CYS A 82 37.05 44.06 -14.17
C CYS A 82 36.30 44.83 -13.07
N THR A 83 34.98 44.63 -12.95
CA THR A 83 34.12 45.39 -12.04
C THR A 83 34.16 44.87 -10.60
N ILE A 84 34.90 43.79 -10.33
CA ILE A 84 35.04 43.19 -9.00
C ILE A 84 36.08 43.96 -8.19
N SER A 85 35.64 44.58 -7.09
CA SER A 85 36.51 45.16 -6.07
C SER A 85 36.81 44.10 -4.99
N CYS A 86 38.07 43.67 -4.92
CA CYS A 86 38.57 42.79 -3.87
C CYS A 86 39.13 43.64 -2.71
N PRO A 87 38.51 43.64 -1.52
CA PRO A 87 39.04 44.36 -0.37
C PRO A 87 40.37 43.79 0.14
N MET A 88 40.62 42.50 -0.13
CA MET A 88 41.90 41.83 0.11
C MET A 88 42.29 40.99 -1.12
N GLY A 89 43.57 41.03 -1.48
CA GLY A 89 44.10 40.26 -2.62
C GLY A 89 43.89 40.90 -3.99
N ARG A 90 43.97 40.08 -5.04
CA ARG A 90 43.78 40.47 -6.45
C ARG A 90 42.65 39.65 -7.07
N VAL A 91 41.90 40.24 -7.99
CA VAL A 91 40.94 39.45 -8.76
C VAL A 91 41.69 38.42 -9.61
N ASN A 92 41.18 37.20 -9.70
CA ASN A 92 41.74 36.17 -10.57
C ASN A 92 41.68 36.59 -12.06
N ALA A 93 42.43 35.87 -12.90
CA ALA A 93 42.56 36.17 -14.33
C ALA A 93 41.22 36.12 -15.11
N ASP A 94 40.22 35.44 -14.56
CA ASP A 94 38.89 35.28 -15.17
C ASP A 94 37.86 36.32 -14.64
N CYS A 95 38.30 37.23 -13.76
CA CYS A 95 37.49 38.30 -13.15
C CYS A 95 36.21 37.77 -12.47
N ASP A 96 36.32 36.70 -11.68
CA ASP A 96 35.16 36.10 -10.99
C ASP A 96 35.41 35.65 -9.52
N ALA A 97 36.62 35.77 -8.98
CA ALA A 97 36.92 35.54 -7.55
C ALA A 97 38.16 36.32 -7.06
N CYS A 98 38.22 36.61 -5.76
CA CYS A 98 39.36 37.28 -5.11
C CYS A 98 40.38 36.26 -4.60
N MET A 99 41.63 36.39 -5.05
CA MET A 99 42.75 35.52 -4.72
C MET A 99 43.85 36.25 -3.93
N CYS A 100 44.38 35.60 -2.88
CA CYS A 100 45.34 36.16 -1.95
C CYS A 100 46.58 35.26 -1.89
N GLU A 101 47.69 35.69 -2.48
CA GLU A 101 48.92 34.88 -2.60
C GLU A 101 49.47 34.39 -1.25
N ASP A 102 49.25 35.16 -0.17
CA ASP A 102 49.76 34.87 1.18
C ASP A 102 48.76 34.15 2.11
N ALA A 103 47.57 33.77 1.61
CA ALA A 103 46.53 33.11 2.41
C ALA A 103 46.39 31.62 2.06
N THR A 104 46.35 30.78 3.09
CA THR A 104 46.10 29.33 2.96
C THR A 104 44.87 28.94 3.77
N LEU A 105 43.92 28.28 3.11
CA LEU A 105 42.76 27.68 3.74
C LEU A 105 43.03 26.19 3.96
N HIS A 106 43.00 25.77 5.21
CA HIS A 106 42.96 24.37 5.62
C HIS A 106 41.51 24.00 5.88
N GLY A 107 41.11 22.79 5.49
CA GLY A 107 39.81 22.29 5.86
C GLY A 107 39.81 20.82 6.19
N LYS A 108 38.82 20.43 6.99
CA LYS A 108 38.51 19.04 7.32
C LYS A 108 37.08 18.77 6.88
N VAL A 109 36.89 17.73 6.07
CA VAL A 109 35.58 17.22 5.69
C VAL A 109 35.34 15.93 6.46
N SER A 110 34.29 15.89 7.24
CA SER A 110 33.82 14.70 7.94
C SER A 110 32.42 14.31 7.47
N LEU A 111 32.01 13.09 7.76
CA LEU A 111 30.63 12.63 7.63
C LEU A 111 29.87 12.93 8.94
N GLU A 112 28.54 12.73 8.96
CA GLU A 112 27.71 13.00 10.15
C GLU A 112 28.15 12.22 11.41
N ASP A 113 28.73 11.05 11.23
CA ASP A 113 29.26 10.19 12.31
C ASP A 113 30.69 10.55 12.76
N GLY A 114 31.27 11.61 12.21
CA GLY A 114 32.63 12.06 12.53
C GLY A 114 33.75 11.36 11.75
N SER A 115 33.44 10.34 10.94
CA SER A 115 34.42 9.67 10.09
C SER A 115 34.98 10.61 8.99
N PRO A 116 36.23 10.42 8.53
CA PRO A 116 36.85 11.28 7.52
C PRO A 116 36.21 11.09 6.14
N ALA A 117 35.79 12.18 5.50
CA ALA A 117 35.21 12.14 4.15
C ALA A 117 36.31 12.10 3.08
N ALA A 118 37.00 10.97 2.96
CA ALA A 118 38.05 10.75 1.96
C ALA A 118 37.54 10.99 0.53
N ASP A 119 38.40 11.48 -0.37
CA ASP A 119 38.10 11.76 -1.79
C ASP A 119 37.01 12.82 -2.04
N ALA A 120 36.62 13.60 -1.03
CA ALA A 120 35.70 14.72 -1.21
C ALA A 120 36.35 15.79 -2.10
N ARG A 121 35.68 16.14 -3.21
CA ARG A 121 36.17 17.13 -4.19
C ARG A 121 35.70 18.52 -3.81
N VAL A 122 36.63 19.46 -3.70
CA VAL A 122 36.36 20.85 -3.28
C VAL A 122 36.43 21.79 -4.48
N TYR A 123 35.33 22.50 -4.75
CA TYR A 123 35.18 23.41 -5.87
C TYR A 123 35.01 24.85 -5.40
N LEU A 124 35.52 25.81 -6.17
CA LEU A 124 35.17 27.23 -6.04
C LEU A 124 33.88 27.51 -6.82
N GLN A 125 32.92 28.16 -6.15
CA GLN A 125 31.69 28.65 -6.75
C GLN A 125 31.97 29.99 -7.47
N ALA A 126 32.32 29.91 -8.75
CA ALA A 126 32.50 31.06 -9.65
C ALA A 126 31.49 30.98 -10.82
N LYS A 127 31.73 31.67 -11.97
CA LYS A 127 30.82 31.55 -13.15
C LYS A 127 30.67 30.10 -13.64
N LYS A 128 31.72 29.29 -13.47
CA LYS A 128 31.72 27.83 -13.62
C LYS A 128 32.40 27.21 -12.39
N LEU A 129 31.96 26.02 -11.98
CA LEU A 129 32.59 25.30 -10.87
C LEU A 129 34.03 24.93 -11.24
N LYS A 130 34.99 25.42 -10.45
CA LYS A 130 36.42 25.12 -10.65
C LYS A 130 36.90 24.21 -9.53
N LEU A 131 37.39 23.01 -9.89
CA LEU A 131 37.98 22.09 -8.93
C LEU A 131 39.28 22.70 -8.37
N LEU A 132 39.37 22.81 -7.05
CA LEU A 132 40.55 23.35 -6.36
C LEU A 132 41.44 22.23 -5.82
N THR A 133 40.84 21.25 -5.13
CA THR A 133 41.57 20.15 -4.48
C THR A 133 40.63 18.98 -4.16
N THR A 134 41.20 17.88 -3.69
CA THR A 134 40.51 16.68 -3.20
C THR A 134 41.00 16.38 -1.79
N ALA A 135 40.09 16.01 -0.89
CA ALA A 135 40.42 15.64 0.48
C ALA A 135 41.20 14.32 0.55
N ASP A 136 42.17 14.24 1.46
CA ASP A 136 42.96 13.03 1.72
C ASP A 136 42.17 11.97 2.53
N ASN A 137 42.82 10.84 2.83
CA ASN A 137 42.22 9.73 3.59
C ASN A 137 41.79 10.11 5.02
N ARG A 138 42.25 11.24 5.54
CA ARG A 138 41.84 11.80 6.85
C ARG A 138 40.79 12.90 6.70
N GLY A 139 40.26 13.09 5.49
CA GLY A 139 39.28 14.13 5.17
C GLY A 139 39.89 15.53 5.12
N MET A 140 41.21 15.68 5.18
CA MET A 140 41.87 16.98 5.23
C MET A 140 42.15 17.49 3.81
N PHE A 141 42.02 18.81 3.61
CA PHE A 141 42.36 19.45 2.35
C PHE A 141 43.03 20.81 2.60
N ARG A 142 43.83 21.23 1.62
CA ARG A 142 44.55 22.51 1.64
C ARG A 142 44.34 23.25 0.33
N ILE A 143 43.93 24.52 0.44
CA ILE A 143 43.70 25.41 -0.70
C ILE A 143 44.55 26.68 -0.51
N PRO A 144 45.63 26.84 -1.27
CA PRO A 144 46.36 28.10 -1.31
C PRO A 144 45.61 29.13 -2.16
N GLY A 145 45.72 30.40 -1.79
CA GLY A 145 45.32 31.49 -2.68
C GLY A 145 43.89 31.99 -2.55
N VAL A 146 43.03 31.43 -1.69
CA VAL A 146 41.63 31.89 -1.52
C VAL A 146 41.55 32.97 -0.44
N CYS A 147 41.00 34.14 -0.78
CA CYS A 147 40.88 35.24 0.17
C CYS A 147 39.80 34.98 1.23
N PRO A 148 40.07 35.25 2.52
CA PRO A 148 39.09 35.23 3.61
C PRO A 148 38.28 36.54 3.65
N ASP A 149 37.54 36.82 2.58
CA ASP A 149 36.83 38.08 2.38
C ASP A 149 35.31 37.99 2.63
N GLY A 150 34.83 36.84 3.12
CA GLY A 150 33.40 36.58 3.31
C GLY A 150 32.61 36.37 2.01
N LYS A 151 33.25 36.45 0.83
CA LYS A 151 32.57 36.39 -0.48
C LYS A 151 32.86 35.10 -1.24
N ASN A 152 34.02 34.49 -1.03
CA ASN A 152 34.36 33.23 -1.67
C ASN A 152 33.50 32.08 -1.11
N THR A 153 32.76 31.38 -1.99
CA THR A 153 31.96 30.20 -1.61
C THR A 153 32.59 28.93 -2.18
N LEU A 154 32.72 27.91 -1.35
CA LEU A 154 33.21 26.58 -1.71
C LEU A 154 32.03 25.61 -1.79
N LYS A 155 32.06 24.73 -2.79
CA LYS A 155 31.17 23.58 -2.88
C LYS A 155 31.96 22.29 -2.75
N ILE A 156 31.60 21.48 -1.78
CA ILE A 156 32.26 20.20 -1.50
C ILE A 156 31.33 19.09 -1.94
N LYS A 157 31.82 18.23 -2.85
CA LYS A 157 31.05 17.13 -3.44
C LYS A 157 31.71 15.79 -3.15
N LYS A 158 30.92 14.82 -2.71
CA LYS A 158 31.27 13.40 -2.58
C LYS A 158 30.10 12.57 -3.10
N ALA A 159 30.39 11.44 -3.77
CA ALA A 159 29.34 10.55 -4.27
C ALA A 159 28.47 10.02 -3.11
N LYS A 160 27.15 9.92 -3.29
CA LYS A 160 26.15 9.53 -2.28
C LYS A 160 25.94 10.53 -1.11
N TYR A 161 26.59 11.70 -1.13
CA TYR A 161 26.43 12.74 -0.12
C TYR A 161 25.91 14.05 -0.72
N ALA A 162 25.13 14.80 0.06
CA ALA A 162 24.63 16.10 -0.32
C ALA A 162 25.80 17.08 -0.51
N THR A 163 25.71 17.95 -1.52
CA THR A 163 26.76 18.96 -1.78
C THR A 163 26.74 20.01 -0.67
N ALA A 164 27.76 20.02 0.18
CA ALA A 164 27.92 21.07 1.18
C ALA A 164 28.40 22.36 0.51
N THR A 165 27.78 23.48 0.90
CA THR A 165 28.16 24.82 0.44
C THR A 165 28.64 25.62 1.64
N VAL A 166 29.89 26.08 1.59
CA VAL A 166 30.55 26.76 2.71
C VAL A 166 31.12 28.08 2.23
N THR A 167 30.73 29.17 2.87
CA THR A 167 31.31 30.50 2.62
C THR A 167 32.55 30.65 3.47
N VAL A 168 33.68 31.05 2.87
CA VAL A 168 34.93 31.28 3.60
C VAL A 168 34.72 32.48 4.53
N PRO A 169 34.94 32.33 5.84
CA PRO A 169 34.67 33.41 6.79
C PRO A 169 35.63 34.59 6.60
N GLU A 170 35.12 35.80 6.87
CA GLU A 170 35.92 37.03 6.81
C GLU A 170 36.94 37.05 7.96
N SER A 171 38.23 37.22 7.65
CA SER A 171 39.30 37.18 8.66
C SER A 171 40.61 37.80 8.18
N ASN A 172 41.32 38.47 9.08
CA ASN A 172 42.67 39.00 8.82
C ASN A 172 43.79 37.95 8.99
N ARG A 173 43.45 36.70 9.33
CA ARG A 173 44.43 35.61 9.51
C ARG A 173 44.86 35.04 8.16
N ARG A 174 46.17 34.78 8.02
CA ARG A 174 46.74 34.15 6.80
C ARG A 174 46.43 32.65 6.69
N ASN A 175 46.26 31.97 7.83
CA ASN A 175 45.88 30.58 7.89
C ASN A 175 44.47 30.47 8.47
N LEU A 176 43.53 29.98 7.67
CA LEU A 176 42.17 29.67 8.11
C LEU A 176 41.97 28.16 8.20
N ALA A 177 41.11 27.75 9.13
CA ALA A 177 40.63 26.38 9.24
C ALA A 177 39.10 26.38 9.09
N ILE A 178 38.57 25.48 8.27
CA ILE A 178 37.13 25.21 8.16
C ILE A 178 36.84 23.74 8.37
N GLU A 179 35.78 23.42 9.08
CA GLU A 179 35.28 22.06 9.21
C GLU A 179 33.92 21.94 8.54
N VAL A 180 33.73 20.88 7.78
CA VAL A 180 32.52 20.66 6.97
C VAL A 180 32.03 19.25 7.18
N GLN A 181 30.80 19.12 7.65
CA GLN A 181 30.12 17.83 7.74
C GLN A 181 29.26 17.60 6.49
N LEU A 182 29.45 16.47 5.83
CA LEU A 182 28.63 16.03 4.71
C LEU A 182 27.49 15.14 5.22
N GLN A 183 26.27 15.47 4.80
CA GLN A 183 25.08 14.65 5.05
C GLN A 183 24.86 13.67 3.90
N ARG A 184 24.34 12.48 4.20
CA ARG A 184 24.01 11.50 3.15
C ARG A 184 22.93 12.09 2.23
N SER A 185 23.11 11.91 0.92
CA SER A 185 22.12 12.32 -0.06
C SER A 185 20.98 11.31 -0.05
N GLY A 186 19.77 11.76 0.27
CA GLY A 186 18.55 10.97 0.19
C GLY A 186 17.74 11.34 -1.04
N LYS A 187 17.04 10.36 -1.64
CA LYS A 187 16.05 10.63 -2.68
C LYS A 187 14.90 11.47 -2.08
N PRO A 188 14.32 12.42 -2.84
CA PRO A 188 13.11 13.08 -2.42
C PRO A 188 12.01 12.08 -2.10
N TYR A 189 11.11 12.42 -1.18
CA TYR A 189 9.87 11.71 -0.97
C TYR A 189 8.71 12.69 -0.89
N ILE A 190 7.58 12.32 -1.49
CA ILE A 190 6.36 13.12 -1.48
C ILE A 190 5.62 12.79 -0.19
N PHE A 191 5.36 13.80 0.63
CA PHE A 191 4.55 13.62 1.85
C PHE A 191 3.16 14.27 1.71
N ARG A 192 2.95 15.04 0.64
CA ARG A 192 1.66 15.58 0.29
C ARG A 192 1.48 15.57 -1.22
N SER A 193 0.50 14.83 -1.69
CA SER A 193 0.08 14.82 -3.08
C SER A 193 -1.11 15.74 -3.32
N PRO A 194 -1.42 16.05 -4.60
CA PRO A 194 -2.66 16.73 -4.92
C PRO A 194 -3.88 15.88 -4.53
N GLU A 195 -5.00 16.55 -4.25
CA GLU A 195 -6.27 15.90 -3.91
C GLU A 195 -7.28 16.02 -5.05
N ASP A 196 -8.17 15.03 -5.15
CA ASP A 196 -9.31 15.05 -6.06
C ASP A 196 -10.21 16.26 -5.83
N LYS A 197 -10.52 17.00 -6.90
CA LYS A 197 -11.32 18.22 -6.83
C LYS A 197 -12.32 18.30 -7.97
N ALA A 198 -13.51 18.80 -7.63
CA ALA A 198 -14.53 19.17 -8.61
C ALA A 198 -14.73 20.70 -8.60
N ARG A 199 -14.77 21.30 -9.79
CA ARG A 199 -14.94 22.75 -10.00
C ARG A 199 -15.88 23.02 -11.17
N ARG A 200 -16.47 24.21 -11.20
CA ARG A 200 -17.25 24.70 -12.35
C ARG A 200 -16.37 25.51 -13.31
N VAL A 201 -16.74 25.51 -14.59
CA VAL A 201 -16.11 26.34 -15.62
C VAL A 201 -16.06 27.82 -15.19
N GLY A 202 -14.87 28.41 -15.27
CA GLY A 202 -14.57 29.78 -14.86
C GLY A 202 -14.09 29.93 -13.41
N GLN A 203 -14.19 28.89 -12.59
CA GLN A 203 -13.61 28.90 -11.24
C GLN A 203 -12.09 28.69 -11.29
N SER A 204 -11.45 28.74 -10.13
CA SER A 204 -10.02 28.49 -9.96
C SER A 204 -9.78 27.33 -9.01
N VAL A 205 -8.63 26.66 -9.16
CA VAL A 205 -8.19 25.57 -8.28
C VAL A 205 -6.70 25.69 -7.98
N SER A 206 -6.32 25.20 -6.80
CA SER A 206 -4.93 25.03 -6.38
C SER A 206 -4.70 23.55 -6.12
N LEU A 207 -3.71 22.98 -6.79
CA LEU A 207 -3.22 21.61 -6.59
C LEU A 207 -1.82 21.71 -5.98
N CYS A 208 -1.57 21.03 -4.87
CA CYS A 208 -0.31 21.15 -4.14
C CYS A 208 0.40 19.81 -4.05
N CYS A 209 1.72 19.89 -4.02
CA CYS A 209 2.64 18.77 -4.02
C CYS A 209 3.83 19.18 -3.17
N ASP A 210 3.95 18.62 -1.96
CA ASP A 210 5.04 18.94 -1.06
C ASP A 210 5.95 17.72 -0.89
N ALA A 211 7.25 17.93 -1.11
CA ALA A 211 8.28 16.90 -1.04
C ALA A 211 9.38 17.30 -0.04
N LEU A 212 9.93 16.30 0.65
CA LEU A 212 11.10 16.43 1.51
C LEU A 212 12.25 15.63 0.90
N GLY A 213 13.49 16.00 1.22
CA GLY A 213 14.68 15.34 0.69
C GLY A 213 15.93 16.00 1.24
N SER A 214 17.06 15.29 1.16
CA SER A 214 18.37 15.81 1.53
C SER A 214 19.31 15.67 0.33
N PRO A 215 19.60 16.74 -0.44
CA PRO A 215 19.11 18.11 -0.27
C PRO A 215 17.63 18.28 -0.61
N ALA A 216 17.01 19.35 -0.10
CA ALA A 216 15.61 19.66 -0.37
C ALA A 216 15.35 19.81 -1.88
N PRO A 217 14.20 19.32 -2.39
CA PRO A 217 13.88 19.43 -3.82
C PRO A 217 13.78 20.88 -4.29
N ASP A 218 14.55 21.22 -5.33
CA ASP A 218 14.63 22.57 -5.90
C ASP A 218 13.86 22.69 -7.23
N ARG A 219 13.49 21.56 -7.83
CA ARG A 219 12.73 21.51 -9.09
C ARG A 219 11.44 20.72 -8.94
N TYR A 220 10.33 21.33 -9.37
CA TYR A 220 9.02 20.70 -9.47
C TYR A 220 8.51 20.77 -10.90
N LEU A 221 7.96 19.67 -11.41
CA LEU A 221 7.33 19.56 -12.72
C LEU A 221 5.91 19.03 -12.54
N TRP A 222 4.94 19.64 -13.22
CA TRP A 222 3.54 19.20 -13.18
C TRP A 222 3.12 18.56 -14.49
N TYR A 223 2.36 17.49 -14.39
CA TYR A 223 1.86 16.72 -15.52
C TYR A 223 0.33 16.75 -15.54
N HIS A 224 -0.25 16.77 -16.73
CA HIS A 224 -1.69 16.65 -16.97
C HIS A 224 -1.92 15.54 -17.99
N ASN A 225 -2.65 14.49 -17.61
CA ASN A 225 -2.86 13.28 -18.41
C ASN A 225 -1.55 12.72 -19.00
N GLY A 226 -0.50 12.68 -18.18
CA GLY A 226 0.85 12.23 -18.57
C GLY A 226 1.69 13.25 -19.35
N SER A 227 1.12 14.38 -19.78
CA SER A 227 1.84 15.42 -20.53
C SER A 227 2.41 16.50 -19.61
N LEU A 228 3.68 16.87 -19.81
CA LEU A 228 4.34 17.92 -19.02
C LEU A 228 3.72 19.30 -19.31
N LEU A 229 3.30 20.01 -18.26
CA LEU A 229 2.83 21.39 -18.36
C LEU A 229 4.02 22.36 -18.48
N ASP A 230 3.93 23.35 -19.36
CA ASP A 230 5.00 24.33 -19.55
C ASP A 230 5.20 25.21 -18.29
N PRO A 231 6.37 25.14 -17.62
CA PRO A 231 6.67 25.97 -16.45
C PRO A 231 6.57 27.47 -16.72
N SER A 232 6.85 27.91 -17.95
CA SER A 232 6.87 29.32 -18.34
C SER A 232 5.46 29.91 -18.42
N LEU A 233 4.51 29.10 -18.88
CA LEU A 233 3.10 29.47 -19.03
C LEU A 233 2.38 29.47 -17.68
N TYR A 234 2.58 28.41 -16.89
CA TYR A 234 1.83 28.18 -15.67
C TYR A 234 2.51 28.71 -14.40
N LYS A 235 3.83 29.00 -14.44
CA LYS A 235 4.63 29.56 -13.34
C LYS A 235 4.46 28.80 -12.01
N TYR A 236 4.29 27.49 -12.10
CA TYR A 236 4.08 26.62 -10.94
C TYR A 236 5.38 26.34 -10.19
N LYS A 237 5.23 25.89 -8.94
CA LYS A 237 6.31 25.30 -8.12
C LYS A 237 5.79 24.01 -7.50
N ASN A 238 5.93 23.85 -6.19
CA ASN A 238 5.22 22.86 -5.38
C ASN A 238 3.68 23.04 -5.42
N ASN A 239 3.18 24.18 -5.91
CA ASN A 239 1.75 24.44 -6.11
C ASN A 239 1.46 24.84 -7.57
N LEU A 240 0.41 24.24 -8.15
CA LEU A 240 -0.16 24.55 -9.45
C LEU A 240 -1.52 25.25 -9.28
N VAL A 241 -1.60 26.51 -9.74
CA VAL A 241 -2.83 27.31 -9.68
C VAL A 241 -3.41 27.48 -11.08
N LEU A 242 -4.59 26.90 -11.30
CA LEU A 242 -5.34 27.06 -12.54
C LEU A 242 -6.46 28.07 -12.32
N LYS A 243 -6.52 29.12 -13.14
CA LYS A 243 -7.55 30.16 -13.08
C LYS A 243 -8.46 30.09 -14.29
N ASN A 244 -9.72 30.50 -14.13
CA ASN A 244 -10.73 30.52 -15.19
C ASN A 244 -10.83 29.16 -15.91
N LEU A 245 -11.09 28.11 -15.13
CA LEU A 245 -11.06 26.72 -15.57
C LEU A 245 -11.91 26.47 -16.80
N LYS A 246 -11.36 25.71 -17.74
CA LYS A 246 -12.03 25.22 -18.94
C LYS A 246 -12.23 23.71 -18.88
N ARG A 247 -13.14 23.17 -19.68
CA ARG A 247 -13.49 21.73 -19.67
C ARG A 247 -12.33 20.82 -20.06
N ASP A 248 -11.48 21.25 -20.97
CA ASP A 248 -10.27 20.55 -21.43
C ASP A 248 -9.20 20.41 -20.35
N GLN A 249 -9.27 21.21 -19.28
CA GLN A 249 -8.40 21.09 -18.11
C GLN A 249 -8.86 20.00 -17.14
N SER A 250 -10.00 19.34 -17.40
CA SER A 250 -10.38 18.15 -16.63
C SER A 250 -9.43 16.99 -16.95
N GLY A 251 -9.09 16.19 -15.94
CA GLY A 251 -8.17 15.07 -16.11
C GLY A 251 -7.37 14.79 -14.86
N GLU A 252 -6.31 14.02 -15.01
CA GLU A 252 -5.40 13.61 -13.94
C GLU A 252 -4.17 14.50 -13.88
N TYR A 253 -3.79 14.87 -12.66
CA TYR A 253 -2.64 15.73 -12.37
C TYR A 253 -1.75 15.07 -11.34
N PHE A 254 -0.45 15.06 -11.61
CA PHE A 254 0.57 14.68 -10.64
C PHE A 254 1.79 15.59 -10.79
N CYS A 255 2.64 15.62 -9.77
CA CYS A 255 3.90 16.35 -9.79
C CYS A 255 5.09 15.38 -9.75
N LYS A 256 6.24 15.85 -10.22
CA LYS A 256 7.55 15.26 -10.00
C LYS A 256 8.43 16.27 -9.29
N ALA A 257 8.92 15.92 -8.11
CA ALA A 257 9.90 16.70 -7.36
C ALA A 257 11.29 16.11 -7.59
N SER A 258 12.29 16.95 -7.85
CA SER A 258 13.67 16.53 -8.10
C SER A 258 14.65 17.34 -7.26
N SER A 259 15.72 16.68 -6.84
CA SER A 259 16.88 17.26 -6.17
C SER A 259 18.17 16.68 -6.76
N ALA A 260 19.33 17.12 -6.27
CA ALA A 260 20.61 16.49 -6.61
C ALA A 260 20.71 15.01 -6.17
N GLY A 261 19.86 14.57 -5.23
CA GLY A 261 19.81 13.20 -4.74
C GLY A 261 18.89 12.25 -5.49
N GLY A 262 18.09 12.75 -6.45
CA GLY A 262 17.14 11.94 -7.22
C GLY A 262 15.79 12.64 -7.42
N SER A 263 14.77 11.87 -7.79
CA SER A 263 13.40 12.38 -8.00
C SER A 263 12.35 11.53 -7.28
N ALA A 264 11.16 12.09 -7.08
CA ALA A 264 9.96 11.37 -6.67
C ALA A 264 8.71 11.92 -7.36
N LYS A 265 7.74 11.05 -7.63
CA LYS A 265 6.42 11.41 -8.18
C LYS A 265 5.33 11.33 -7.11
N SER A 266 4.36 12.23 -7.18
CA SER A 266 3.16 12.17 -6.33
C SER A 266 2.16 11.15 -6.84
N GLN A 267 1.20 10.79 -5.99
CA GLN A 267 -0.04 10.19 -6.48
C GLN A 267 -0.77 11.14 -7.43
N SER A 268 -1.58 10.56 -8.30
CA SER A 268 -2.38 11.30 -9.27
C SER A 268 -3.70 11.75 -8.65
N ALA A 269 -4.06 13.01 -8.88
CA ALA A 269 -5.34 13.58 -8.47
C ALA A 269 -6.22 13.91 -9.68
N LYS A 270 -7.51 13.65 -9.55
CA LYS A 270 -8.51 13.92 -10.57
C LYS A 270 -9.16 15.29 -10.39
N LEU A 271 -9.02 16.13 -11.41
CA LEU A 271 -9.75 17.38 -11.53
C LEU A 271 -10.98 17.20 -12.44
N ALA A 272 -12.17 17.28 -11.87
CA ALA A 272 -13.44 17.31 -12.60
C ALA A 272 -13.88 18.76 -12.87
N VAL A 273 -14.03 19.14 -14.14
CA VAL A 273 -14.52 20.48 -14.52
C VAL A 273 -15.93 20.40 -15.12
N ILE A 274 -16.92 20.83 -14.34
CA ILE A 274 -18.35 20.75 -14.63
C ILE A 274 -18.84 22.04 -15.31
N GLY A 275 -19.76 21.95 -16.28
CA GLY A 275 -20.36 23.13 -16.92
C GLY A 275 -21.04 24.09 -15.93
N ARG A 276 -21.19 25.37 -16.31
CA ARG A 276 -21.79 26.39 -15.39
C ARG A 276 -23.22 26.07 -14.97
N GLN A 277 -24.04 25.54 -15.88
CA GLN A 277 -25.44 25.17 -15.62
C GLN A 277 -25.65 23.66 -15.52
N GLU A 278 -24.59 22.88 -15.56
CA GLU A 278 -24.65 21.42 -15.49
C GLU A 278 -24.84 20.97 -14.04
N ALA A 279 -25.62 19.90 -13.82
CA ALA A 279 -25.78 19.33 -12.50
C ALA A 279 -24.43 18.81 -11.99
N ALA A 280 -24.12 19.08 -10.71
CA ALA A 280 -22.85 18.62 -10.13
C ALA A 280 -22.80 17.10 -9.91
N CYS A 281 -23.97 16.47 -9.86
CA CYS A 281 -24.16 15.03 -9.69
C CYS A 281 -25.25 14.57 -10.65
N ASN A 282 -25.16 13.31 -11.11
CA ASN A 282 -26.30 12.66 -11.74
C ASN A 282 -27.40 12.48 -10.69
N SER A 283 -28.63 12.93 -10.98
CA SER A 283 -29.77 12.81 -10.08
C SER A 283 -30.34 11.40 -10.02
N GLN A 284 -30.10 10.59 -11.05
CA GLN A 284 -30.59 9.21 -11.10
C GLN A 284 -29.74 8.27 -10.24
N PRO A 285 -30.36 7.53 -9.29
CA PRO A 285 -29.66 6.54 -8.49
C PRO A 285 -29.23 5.34 -9.34
N GLN A 286 -28.10 4.75 -8.96
CA GLN A 286 -27.63 3.46 -9.49
C GLN A 286 -28.36 2.32 -8.79
N SER A 287 -28.58 1.20 -9.48
CA SER A 287 -29.19 0.01 -8.87
C SER A 287 -28.37 -0.49 -7.67
N HIS A 288 -29.05 -0.81 -6.58
CA HIS A 288 -28.45 -1.42 -5.39
C HIS A 288 -29.46 -2.38 -4.76
N LEU A 289 -29.16 -3.67 -4.86
CA LEU A 289 -30.02 -4.74 -4.36
C LEU A 289 -29.73 -5.04 -2.89
N ILE A 290 -30.76 -5.00 -2.05
CA ILE A 290 -30.73 -5.57 -0.70
C ILE A 290 -31.39 -6.95 -0.70
N GLN A 291 -30.95 -7.82 0.19
CA GLN A 291 -31.58 -9.11 0.43
C GLN A 291 -32.82 -8.93 1.32
N LEU A 292 -33.91 -9.62 1.01
CA LEU A 292 -35.13 -9.73 1.80
C LEU A 292 -35.11 -11.02 2.64
N PRO A 293 -35.94 -11.12 3.70
CA PRO A 293 -35.95 -12.31 4.54
C PRO A 293 -36.26 -13.56 3.70
N HIS A 294 -35.76 -14.73 4.11
CA HIS A 294 -35.98 -16.00 3.40
C HIS A 294 -37.47 -16.38 3.28
N ASP A 295 -38.34 -15.82 4.14
CA ASP A 295 -39.80 -15.92 4.12
C ASP A 295 -40.50 -14.84 3.26
N CYS A 296 -39.74 -13.92 2.65
CA CYS A 296 -40.24 -12.81 1.84
C CYS A 296 -39.79 -12.92 0.37
N PHE A 297 -40.28 -13.94 -0.33
CA PHE A 297 -40.03 -14.11 -1.75
C PHE A 297 -40.90 -13.17 -2.60
N GLN A 298 -40.28 -12.37 -3.47
CA GLN A 298 -41.02 -11.46 -4.37
C GLN A 298 -41.45 -12.20 -5.63
N LYS A 299 -42.74 -12.54 -5.72
CA LYS A 299 -43.32 -13.22 -6.88
C LYS A 299 -43.21 -12.42 -8.18
N ALA A 300 -43.24 -11.09 -8.09
CA ALA A 300 -43.18 -10.20 -9.26
C ALA A 300 -41.81 -10.20 -9.96
N THR A 301 -40.72 -10.26 -9.18
CA THR A 301 -39.33 -10.25 -9.68
C THR A 301 -38.68 -11.63 -9.64
N ASN A 302 -39.41 -12.65 -9.16
CA ASN A 302 -38.94 -14.01 -8.93
C ASN A 302 -37.62 -14.06 -8.14
N SER A 303 -37.51 -13.25 -7.08
CA SER A 303 -36.25 -13.00 -6.38
C SER A 303 -36.46 -12.69 -4.89
N PHE A 304 -35.43 -12.96 -4.07
CA PHE A 304 -35.33 -12.48 -2.68
C PHE A 304 -34.64 -11.12 -2.59
N TYR A 305 -34.40 -10.45 -3.72
CA TYR A 305 -33.70 -9.17 -3.76
C TYR A 305 -34.64 -8.03 -4.16
N TYR A 306 -34.42 -6.86 -3.56
CA TYR A 306 -35.16 -5.64 -3.85
C TYR A 306 -34.20 -4.47 -4.12
N ASP A 307 -34.45 -3.71 -5.19
CA ASP A 307 -33.62 -2.56 -5.55
C ASP A 307 -34.04 -1.33 -4.76
N VAL A 308 -33.13 -0.84 -3.92
CA VAL A 308 -33.31 0.38 -3.11
C VAL A 308 -32.60 1.59 -3.69
N GLY A 309 -31.79 1.40 -4.74
CA GLY A 309 -30.96 2.45 -5.32
C GLY A 309 -29.82 2.92 -4.42
N LYS A 310 -28.75 3.45 -5.03
CA LYS A 310 -27.64 4.13 -4.34
C LYS A 310 -27.15 5.34 -5.13
N CYS A 311 -26.57 6.30 -4.42
CA CYS A 311 -25.86 7.42 -5.05
C CYS A 311 -24.36 7.16 -5.09
N PRO A 312 -23.65 7.50 -6.18
CA PRO A 312 -22.20 7.33 -6.25
C PRO A 312 -21.49 8.36 -5.36
N ALA A 313 -20.52 7.94 -4.55
CA ALA A 313 -19.74 8.83 -3.68
C ALA A 313 -18.61 9.59 -4.42
N LYS A 314 -18.91 10.20 -5.57
CA LYS A 314 -17.93 10.96 -6.38
C LYS A 314 -17.83 12.42 -5.91
N THR A 315 -16.65 13.01 -6.01
CA THR A 315 -16.44 14.44 -5.72
C THR A 315 -17.30 15.31 -6.65
N CYS A 316 -17.92 16.35 -6.10
CA CYS A 316 -18.86 17.21 -6.82
C CYS A 316 -18.63 18.70 -6.54
N ALA A 317 -19.02 19.56 -7.50
CA ALA A 317 -18.82 21.00 -7.36
C ALA A 317 -19.87 21.61 -6.42
N GLY A 318 -19.52 21.72 -5.14
CA GLY A 318 -20.31 22.37 -4.10
C GLY A 318 -20.07 23.89 -3.95
N LYS A 319 -20.49 24.44 -2.81
CA LYS A 319 -20.27 25.85 -2.46
C LYS A 319 -18.85 26.02 -1.92
N LEU A 320 -17.99 26.70 -2.68
CA LEU A 320 -16.59 26.89 -2.33
C LEU A 320 -16.36 28.20 -1.59
N ASP A 321 -15.42 28.18 -0.64
CA ASP A 321 -14.85 29.39 -0.07
C ASP A 321 -14.02 30.16 -1.12
N LYS A 322 -13.90 31.48 -0.95
CA LYS A 322 -13.14 32.34 -1.89
C LYS A 322 -11.61 32.10 -1.87
N GLY A 323 -11.10 31.29 -0.94
CA GLY A 323 -9.66 31.03 -0.79
C GLY A 323 -9.16 29.89 -1.67
N LEU A 324 -8.07 30.12 -2.41
CA LEU A 324 -7.32 29.08 -3.11
C LEU A 324 -6.44 28.32 -2.12
N ARG A 325 -6.92 27.16 -1.65
CA ARG A 325 -6.21 26.29 -0.70
C ARG A 325 -5.85 24.96 -1.34
N CYS A 326 -4.80 24.33 -0.83
CA CYS A 326 -4.38 22.99 -1.22
C CYS A 326 -5.44 21.94 -0.86
N LYS A 327 -6.01 22.02 0.35
CA LYS A 327 -7.15 21.23 0.81
C LYS A 327 -8.34 22.16 1.03
N ASP A 328 -9.50 21.78 0.49
CA ASP A 328 -10.72 22.56 0.68
C ASP A 328 -11.24 22.37 2.13
N ASN A 329 -11.82 23.41 2.74
CA ASN A 329 -12.34 23.30 4.13
C ASN A 329 -13.49 22.32 4.25
N VAL A 330 -14.28 22.21 3.18
CA VAL A 330 -15.45 21.33 3.09
C VAL A 330 -15.34 20.60 1.76
N ALA A 331 -15.21 19.27 1.85
CA ALA A 331 -15.31 18.40 0.69
C ALA A 331 -16.79 18.20 0.33
N TYR A 332 -17.08 18.12 -0.97
CA TYR A 332 -18.44 17.88 -1.47
C TYR A 332 -18.48 16.62 -2.33
N CYS A 333 -19.44 15.75 -2.03
CA CYS A 333 -19.61 14.44 -2.65
C CYS A 333 -21.06 14.27 -3.11
N CYS A 334 -21.23 13.53 -4.19
CA CYS A 334 -22.54 13.05 -4.61
C CYS A 334 -23.07 12.06 -3.58
N GLY A 335 -24.30 12.27 -3.12
CA GLY A 335 -24.94 11.49 -2.08
C GLY A 335 -26.45 11.56 -2.18
N VAL A 336 -27.14 10.88 -1.28
CA VAL A 336 -28.61 10.79 -1.29
C VAL A 336 -29.23 12.15 -1.02
N SER A 337 -30.00 12.69 -1.96
CA SER A 337 -30.73 13.95 -1.81
C SER A 337 -32.11 13.72 -1.21
N LYS A 338 -32.84 12.74 -1.74
CA LYS A 338 -34.22 12.41 -1.35
C LYS A 338 -34.42 10.89 -1.28
N MET A 339 -35.16 10.45 -0.24
CA MET A 339 -35.61 9.07 -0.07
C MET A 339 -37.13 9.01 0.09
N GLU A 340 -37.73 7.92 -0.38
CA GLU A 340 -39.16 7.63 -0.22
C GLU A 340 -39.35 6.25 0.44
N THR A 341 -40.35 6.13 1.29
CA THR A 341 -40.68 4.82 1.91
C THR A 341 -41.50 4.00 0.93
N ARG A 342 -41.10 2.75 0.68
CA ARG A 342 -41.88 1.75 -0.05
C ARG A 342 -42.14 0.55 0.86
N ASP A 343 -43.40 0.12 0.91
CA ASP A 343 -43.80 -1.05 1.69
C ASP A 343 -43.71 -2.31 0.82
N ILE A 344 -42.86 -3.24 1.23
CA ILE A 344 -42.65 -4.52 0.55
C ILE A 344 -43.59 -5.54 1.19
N SER A 345 -44.50 -6.10 0.39
CA SER A 345 -45.42 -7.14 0.86
C SER A 345 -44.72 -8.50 0.95
N CYS A 346 -44.68 -9.06 2.17
CA CYS A 346 -44.18 -10.41 2.46
C CYS A 346 -45.34 -11.34 2.87
N ASN A 347 -45.06 -12.63 3.09
CA ASN A 347 -46.08 -13.57 3.52
C ASN A 347 -46.50 -13.31 4.98
N GLY A 348 -47.59 -12.56 5.18
CA GLY A 348 -48.17 -12.28 6.50
C GLY A 348 -47.70 -10.99 7.19
N TYR A 349 -46.83 -10.18 6.55
CA TYR A 349 -46.42 -8.86 7.06
C TYR A 349 -45.90 -7.96 5.92
N THR A 350 -45.76 -6.66 6.21
CA THR A 350 -45.14 -5.67 5.31
C THR A 350 -43.82 -5.17 5.88
N LEU A 351 -42.84 -4.94 5.00
CA LEU A 351 -41.53 -4.40 5.34
C LEU A 351 -41.38 -2.97 4.79
N PRO A 352 -41.36 -1.95 5.66
CA PRO A 352 -41.12 -0.58 5.23
C PRO A 352 -39.63 -0.38 4.90
N THR A 353 -39.32 -0.04 3.65
CA THR A 353 -37.95 0.18 3.15
C THR A 353 -37.82 1.58 2.57
N LYS A 354 -36.77 2.33 2.95
CA LYS A 354 -36.39 3.59 2.30
C LYS A 354 -35.66 3.31 0.99
N VAL A 355 -36.16 3.90 -0.09
CA VAL A 355 -35.59 3.81 -1.43
C VAL A 355 -35.06 5.17 -1.85
N VAL A 356 -33.85 5.20 -2.39
CA VAL A 356 -33.23 6.40 -2.95
C VAL A 356 -33.93 6.75 -4.25
N VAL A 357 -34.47 7.97 -4.34
CA VAL A 357 -35.16 8.46 -5.55
C VAL A 357 -34.40 9.57 -6.26
N GLU A 358 -33.54 10.29 -5.54
CA GLU A 358 -32.78 11.41 -6.10
C GLU A 358 -31.41 11.55 -5.43
N CYS A 359 -30.37 11.73 -6.25
CA CYS A 359 -29.00 12.01 -5.83
C CYS A 359 -28.64 13.50 -6.01
N GLY A 360 -27.78 14.03 -5.13
CA GLY A 360 -27.38 15.43 -5.14
C GLY A 360 -26.03 15.66 -4.50
N CYS A 361 -25.48 16.87 -4.70
CA CYS A 361 -24.18 17.25 -4.15
C CYS A 361 -24.33 17.73 -2.70
N LYS A 362 -23.78 16.96 -1.75
CA LYS A 362 -23.83 17.24 -0.31
C LYS A 362 -22.41 17.33 0.26
N LYS A 363 -22.27 17.77 1.52
CA LYS A 363 -20.98 17.71 2.23
C LYS A 363 -20.55 16.25 2.35
N CYS A 364 -19.30 15.94 2.05
CA CYS A 364 -18.76 14.60 2.26
C CYS A 364 -18.76 14.28 3.76
N THR A 365 -19.04 13.03 4.11
CA THR A 365 -18.86 12.54 5.47
C THR A 365 -17.36 12.45 5.77
N GLU A 366 -16.91 13.04 6.87
CA GLU A 366 -15.52 12.89 7.30
C GLU A 366 -15.30 11.50 7.88
N THR A 367 -14.56 10.65 7.16
CA THR A 367 -14.24 9.31 7.62
C THR A 367 -12.84 9.25 8.23
N LYS A 368 -12.70 8.63 9.40
CA LYS A 368 -11.39 8.32 9.97
C LYS A 368 -10.90 6.98 9.44
N ILE A 369 -9.64 6.94 9.04
CA ILE A 369 -8.95 5.71 8.65
C ILE A 369 -8.21 5.19 9.87
N THR A 370 -8.50 3.95 10.25
CA THR A 370 -7.84 3.30 11.39
C THR A 370 -7.14 2.04 10.93
N VAL A 371 -5.88 1.88 11.29
CA VAL A 371 -5.15 0.63 11.10
C VAL A 371 -5.00 -0.06 12.44
N ARG A 372 -5.46 -1.30 12.50
CA ARG A 372 -5.39 -2.15 13.69
C ARG A 372 -4.63 -3.40 13.38
N GLY A 373 -4.21 -4.10 14.42
CA GLY A 373 -3.53 -5.35 14.20
C GLY A 373 -3.05 -6.01 15.46
N ARG A 374 -2.31 -7.10 15.25
CA ARG A 374 -1.61 -7.82 16.30
C ARG A 374 -0.20 -8.15 15.85
N ALA A 375 0.78 -7.80 16.68
CA ALA A 375 2.18 -8.10 16.46
C ALA A 375 2.60 -9.32 17.31
N THR A 376 3.03 -10.38 16.64
CA THR A 376 3.42 -11.66 17.25
C THR A 376 4.71 -12.19 16.63
N ALA A 377 5.48 -12.95 17.41
CA ALA A 377 6.64 -13.68 16.92
C ALA A 377 6.24 -14.71 15.84
N ALA A 378 7.05 -14.84 14.80
CA ALA A 378 6.79 -15.75 13.68
C ALA A 378 6.95 -17.23 14.05
N ASP A 379 7.82 -17.53 15.02
CA ASP A 379 8.21 -18.89 15.44
C ASP A 379 7.16 -19.56 16.34
N ASN A 380 6.75 -18.88 17.42
CA ASN A 380 5.92 -19.45 18.48
C ASN A 380 4.66 -18.64 18.79
N GLY A 381 4.41 -17.55 18.06
CA GLY A 381 3.24 -16.68 18.28
C GLY A 381 3.29 -15.82 19.55
N GLU A 382 4.45 -15.70 20.23
CA GLU A 382 4.63 -14.83 21.39
C GLU A 382 4.23 -13.38 21.03
N PRO A 383 3.28 -12.75 21.73
CA PRO A 383 2.88 -11.39 21.43
C PRO A 383 3.99 -10.38 21.78
N LEU A 384 4.18 -9.36 20.95
CA LEU A 384 5.04 -8.23 21.29
C LEU A 384 4.35 -7.41 22.38
N ARG A 385 4.74 -7.59 23.64
CA ARG A 385 4.11 -6.89 24.77
C ARG A 385 4.74 -5.52 24.99
N PHE A 386 3.93 -4.47 24.98
CA PHE A 386 4.38 -3.10 25.26
C PHE A 386 5.54 -2.63 24.36
N GLY A 387 5.57 -3.11 23.11
CA GLY A 387 6.52 -2.68 22.09
C GLY A 387 6.14 -1.32 21.54
N HIS A 388 7.13 -0.49 21.26
CA HIS A 388 6.91 0.85 20.73
C HIS A 388 6.63 0.80 19.22
N ILE A 389 5.70 1.63 18.76
CA ILE A 389 5.37 1.78 17.34
C ILE A 389 5.72 3.20 16.90
N TYR A 390 6.57 3.29 15.88
CA TYR A 390 7.04 4.54 15.30
C TYR A 390 6.49 4.74 13.89
N MET A 391 6.23 6.00 13.54
CA MET A 391 5.94 6.47 12.19
C MET A 391 6.99 7.54 11.86
N GLY A 392 7.94 7.21 10.99
CA GLY A 392 9.23 7.93 10.92
C GLY A 392 9.91 7.96 12.29
N ASN A 393 10.41 9.11 12.71
CA ASN A 393 11.08 9.26 14.02
C ASN A 393 10.11 9.54 15.19
N LYS A 394 8.80 9.61 14.92
CA LYS A 394 7.80 9.92 15.95
C LYS A 394 7.17 8.65 16.49
N ARG A 395 7.23 8.45 17.81
CA ARG A 395 6.46 7.40 18.48
C ARG A 395 4.96 7.72 18.42
N VAL A 396 4.18 6.88 17.76
CA VAL A 396 2.73 7.09 17.54
C VAL A 396 1.85 6.23 18.44
N SER A 397 2.32 5.05 18.85
CA SER A 397 1.53 4.11 19.67
C SER A 397 2.41 3.07 20.36
N MET A 398 1.79 2.16 21.11
CA MET A 398 2.42 1.03 21.78
C MET A 398 1.49 -0.19 21.71
N THR A 399 2.06 -1.39 21.62
CA THR A 399 1.26 -2.64 21.64
C THR A 399 0.74 -2.98 23.03
N GLY A 400 -0.43 -3.62 23.10
CA GLY A 400 -1.02 -4.14 24.33
C GLY A 400 -0.42 -5.47 24.79
N TYR A 401 -1.02 -6.07 25.84
CA TYR A 401 -0.54 -7.34 26.41
C TYR A 401 -0.65 -8.54 25.45
N LYS A 402 -1.66 -8.55 24.57
CA LYS A 402 -1.84 -9.55 23.51
C LYS A 402 -1.14 -9.16 22.19
N GLY A 403 -0.27 -8.14 22.21
CA GLY A 403 0.40 -7.62 21.01
C GLY A 403 -0.50 -6.78 20.11
N THR A 404 -1.72 -6.45 20.55
CA THR A 404 -2.70 -5.68 19.76
C THR A 404 -2.33 -4.21 19.67
N PHE A 405 -2.63 -3.56 18.55
CA PHE A 405 -2.43 -2.12 18.35
C PHE A 405 -3.56 -1.50 17.52
N SER A 406 -3.73 -0.19 17.66
CA SER A 406 -4.66 0.62 16.87
C SER A 406 -4.05 2.00 16.65
N ILE A 407 -4.02 2.45 15.40
CA ILE A 407 -3.40 3.71 14.98
C ILE A 407 -4.36 4.43 14.03
N HIS A 408 -4.57 5.72 14.28
CA HIS A 408 -5.28 6.57 13.34
C HIS A 408 -4.30 7.03 12.27
N VAL A 409 -4.65 6.84 11.00
CA VAL A 409 -3.82 7.26 9.88
C VAL A 409 -3.97 8.78 9.72
N PRO A 410 -2.86 9.56 9.79
CA PRO A 410 -2.93 11.01 9.57
C PRO A 410 -3.49 11.34 8.18
N ALA A 411 -4.20 12.47 8.08
CA ALA A 411 -4.61 12.99 6.78
C ALA A 411 -3.38 13.21 5.89
N ASP A 412 -3.53 12.96 4.58
CA ASP A 412 -2.50 13.10 3.56
C ASP A 412 -1.40 12.00 3.60
N THR A 413 -1.55 10.98 4.45
CA THR A 413 -0.69 9.78 4.43
C THR A 413 -1.04 8.92 3.22
N GLU A 414 -0.07 8.70 2.33
CA GLU A 414 -0.25 7.81 1.16
C GLU A 414 0.31 6.41 1.44
N ARG A 415 1.45 6.37 2.13
CA ARG A 415 2.19 5.17 2.43
C ARG A 415 2.37 5.08 3.94
N LEU A 416 1.62 4.17 4.57
CA LEU A 416 1.66 3.99 6.01
C LEU A 416 2.82 3.09 6.40
N VAL A 417 3.94 3.70 6.77
CA VAL A 417 5.15 3.02 7.24
C VAL A 417 5.16 3.00 8.76
N LEU A 418 5.22 1.81 9.35
CA LEU A 418 5.29 1.63 10.79
C LEU A 418 6.48 0.75 11.18
N THR A 419 7.25 1.19 12.17
CA THR A 419 8.36 0.41 12.75
C THR A 419 8.00 -0.05 14.15
N PHE A 420 8.02 -1.36 14.35
CA PHE A 420 7.76 -2.05 15.62
C PHE A 420 9.09 -2.34 16.30
N VAL A 421 9.27 -1.80 17.51
CA VAL A 421 10.50 -1.90 18.28
C VAL A 421 10.23 -2.58 19.62
N ASP A 422 10.96 -3.67 19.88
CA ASP A 422 10.91 -4.36 21.16
C ASP A 422 11.85 -3.69 22.19
N ARG A 423 11.29 -3.36 23.35
CA ARG A 423 12.07 -2.77 24.45
C ARG A 423 13.02 -3.76 25.09
N LEU A 424 12.71 -5.06 25.02
CA LEU A 424 13.57 -6.13 25.54
C LEU A 424 14.61 -6.60 24.52
N GLN A 425 14.62 -6.01 23.31
CA GLN A 425 15.56 -6.33 22.23
C GLN A 425 15.60 -7.83 21.85
N LYS A 426 14.50 -8.57 22.06
CA LYS A 426 14.38 -9.98 21.66
C LYS A 426 14.11 -10.14 20.17
N PHE A 427 13.37 -9.19 19.60
CA PHE A 427 12.98 -9.18 18.19
C PHE A 427 13.80 -8.17 17.38
N VAL A 428 14.01 -8.48 16.10
CA VAL A 428 14.54 -7.54 15.12
C VAL A 428 13.53 -6.39 14.99
N ASN A 429 14.02 -5.15 14.86
CA ASN A 429 13.14 -4.01 14.59
C ASN A 429 12.45 -4.23 13.24
N THR A 430 11.12 -4.36 13.25
CA THR A 430 10.35 -4.72 12.06
C THR A 430 9.66 -3.50 11.49
N THR A 431 9.99 -3.13 10.25
CA THR A 431 9.32 -2.07 9.51
C THR A 431 8.35 -2.69 8.50
N LYS A 432 7.09 -2.25 8.52
CA LYS A 432 6.03 -2.71 7.61
C LYS A 432 5.35 -1.53 6.93
N VAL A 433 5.00 -1.74 5.67
CA VAL A 433 4.12 -0.86 4.90
C VAL A 433 2.75 -1.51 4.93
N LEU A 434 1.78 -0.85 5.56
CA LEU A 434 0.45 -1.43 5.77
C LEU A 434 -0.56 -0.76 4.84
N PRO A 435 -1.20 -1.52 3.93
CA PRO A 435 -2.25 -0.96 3.11
C PRO A 435 -3.48 -0.64 3.97
N PHE A 436 -4.18 0.44 3.63
CA PHE A 436 -5.37 0.90 4.35
C PHE A 436 -6.43 1.34 3.35
N LYS A 437 -7.66 1.54 3.83
CA LYS A 437 -8.79 1.94 2.98
C LYS A 437 -8.90 3.45 2.91
N GLU A 438 -8.73 4.01 1.71
CA GLU A 438 -8.81 5.47 1.47
C GLU A 438 -10.20 6.05 1.78
N ASN A 439 -11.25 5.28 1.53
CA ASN A 439 -12.65 5.68 1.78
C ASN A 439 -13.10 5.52 3.25
N GLY A 440 -12.15 5.40 4.17
CA GLY A 440 -12.43 5.27 5.60
C GLY A 440 -12.81 3.87 6.08
N GLY A 441 -12.84 3.73 7.40
CA GLY A 441 -13.05 2.46 8.09
C GLY A 441 -11.75 1.92 8.68
N ALA A 442 -11.76 0.64 9.02
CA ALA A 442 -10.63 0.01 9.68
C ALA A 442 -10.14 -1.26 8.98
N VAL A 443 -8.82 -1.40 8.88
CA VAL A 443 -8.17 -2.58 8.31
C VAL A 443 -7.35 -3.26 9.39
N PHE A 444 -7.48 -4.58 9.51
CA PHE A 444 -6.74 -5.39 10.45
C PHE A 444 -5.53 -6.05 9.78
N HIS A 445 -4.36 -5.93 10.40
CA HIS A 445 -3.10 -6.53 9.93
C HIS A 445 -2.49 -7.44 10.98
N GLU A 446 -2.01 -8.61 10.56
CA GLU A 446 -1.19 -9.46 11.43
C GLU A 446 0.30 -9.22 11.13
N ILE A 447 1.04 -8.74 12.13
CA ILE A 447 2.46 -8.40 12.01
C ILE A 447 3.29 -9.53 12.59
N LYS A 448 4.03 -10.24 11.74
CA LYS A 448 4.99 -11.27 12.17
C LYS A 448 6.36 -10.65 12.43
N LEU A 449 6.96 -10.99 13.57
CA LEU A 449 8.26 -10.48 14.01
C LEU A 449 9.31 -11.58 14.00
N LEU A 450 10.53 -11.23 13.57
CA LEU A 450 11.68 -12.14 13.58
C LEU A 450 12.44 -12.02 14.90
N ARG A 451 12.79 -13.16 15.50
CA ARG A 451 13.62 -13.19 16.72
C ARG A 451 15.08 -12.96 16.37
N LYS A 452 15.80 -12.16 17.16
CA LYS A 452 17.23 -11.94 16.94
C LYS A 452 18.00 -13.25 17.15
N LYS A 453 18.97 -13.55 16.28
CA LYS A 453 19.94 -14.64 16.49
C LYS A 453 20.81 -14.32 17.71
N ALA A 454 21.18 -15.34 18.47
CA ALA A 454 22.08 -15.17 19.62
C ALA A 454 23.41 -14.54 19.18
N PRO A 455 23.95 -13.57 19.94
CA PRO A 455 25.17 -12.89 19.55
C PRO A 455 26.38 -13.83 19.62
N VAL A 456 27.22 -13.77 18.58
CA VAL A 456 28.53 -14.43 18.50
C VAL A 456 29.61 -13.43 18.89
N THR A 457 30.68 -13.89 19.54
CA THR A 457 31.81 -13.02 19.92
C THR A 457 32.84 -13.02 18.80
N LEU A 458 33.23 -11.83 18.34
CA LEU A 458 34.22 -11.58 17.30
C LEU A 458 35.43 -10.85 17.88
N GLU A 459 36.61 -11.08 17.31
CA GLU A 459 37.82 -10.34 17.67
C GLU A 459 38.06 -9.21 16.65
N SER A 460 38.04 -7.95 17.12
CA SER A 460 38.19 -6.78 16.24
C SER A 460 39.51 -6.71 15.47
N THR A 461 40.56 -7.42 15.92
CA THR A 461 41.89 -7.42 15.30
C THR A 461 42.07 -8.49 14.23
N GLU A 462 41.10 -9.37 14.05
CA GLU A 462 41.15 -10.49 13.11
C GLU A 462 40.09 -10.36 12.01
N THR A 463 40.28 -11.07 10.90
CA THR A 463 39.22 -11.21 9.90
C THR A 463 38.17 -12.17 10.45
N ASN A 464 36.92 -11.72 10.52
CA ASN A 464 35.81 -12.52 11.00
C ASN A 464 34.87 -12.86 9.85
N VAL A 465 34.38 -14.11 9.80
CA VAL A 465 33.42 -14.55 8.79
C VAL A 465 32.15 -15.05 9.46
N ILE A 466 30.99 -14.57 9.01
CA ILE A 466 29.66 -14.99 9.49
C ILE A 466 28.85 -15.53 8.32
N SER A 467 28.42 -16.78 8.42
CA SER A 467 27.55 -17.41 7.41
C SER A 467 26.10 -16.95 7.53
N LEU A 468 25.44 -16.75 6.39
CA LEU A 468 24.04 -16.34 6.25
C LEU A 468 23.22 -17.46 5.57
N GLY A 469 22.05 -17.76 6.12
CA GLY A 469 21.16 -18.80 5.57
C GLY A 469 21.64 -20.22 5.87
N GLU A 470 21.90 -20.55 7.12
CA GLU A 470 22.27 -21.91 7.54
C GLU A 470 20.98 -22.76 7.65
N MET A 471 20.77 -23.70 6.72
CA MET A 471 19.71 -24.72 6.78
C MET A 471 20.34 -26.11 6.90
N GLU A 472 19.68 -27.05 7.59
CA GLU A 472 20.27 -28.36 7.95
C GLU A 472 20.73 -29.22 6.75
N GLU A 473 20.28 -28.90 5.52
CA GLU A 473 20.62 -29.65 4.30
C GLU A 473 21.19 -28.80 3.14
N ASP A 474 21.31 -27.48 3.30
CA ASP A 474 21.77 -26.59 2.23
C ASP A 474 23.02 -25.80 2.62
N ASP A 475 23.87 -25.51 1.63
CA ASP A 475 24.95 -24.54 1.74
C ASP A 475 24.41 -23.15 2.15
N PRO A 476 25.21 -22.35 2.89
CA PRO A 476 24.86 -20.96 3.20
C PRO A 476 24.69 -20.14 1.92
N ILE A 477 23.73 -19.21 1.94
CA ILE A 477 23.47 -18.34 0.78
C ILE A 477 24.61 -17.34 0.59
N ALA A 478 25.09 -16.75 1.68
CA ALA A 478 26.13 -15.74 1.64
C ALA A 478 27.02 -15.78 2.89
N GLU A 479 28.20 -15.17 2.81
CA GLU A 479 29.12 -14.96 3.93
C GLU A 479 29.39 -13.46 4.11
N LEU A 480 29.42 -12.99 5.36
CA LEU A 480 29.90 -11.65 5.72
C LEU A 480 31.35 -11.75 6.19
N GLU A 481 32.27 -11.15 5.44
CA GLU A 481 33.68 -11.01 5.81
C GLU A 481 33.91 -9.61 6.38
N ILE A 482 34.32 -9.54 7.65
CA ILE A 482 34.64 -8.29 8.35
C ILE A 482 36.17 -8.23 8.50
N PRO A 483 36.85 -7.24 7.87
CA PRO A 483 38.29 -7.13 7.94
C PRO A 483 38.79 -6.69 9.33
N PRO A 484 40.08 -6.91 9.65
CA PRO A 484 40.64 -6.53 10.93
C PRO A 484 40.68 -4.99 11.08
N ASN A 485 40.41 -4.51 12.29
CA ASN A 485 40.30 -3.10 12.68
C ASN A 485 39.17 -2.31 12.00
N ALA A 486 38.13 -3.00 11.49
CA ALA A 486 36.98 -2.39 10.84
C ALA A 486 35.98 -1.70 11.80
N PHE A 487 36.03 -2.00 13.09
CA PHE A 487 35.01 -1.54 14.04
C PHE A 487 35.33 -0.16 14.62
N TYR A 488 34.30 0.69 14.74
CA TYR A 488 34.40 2.01 15.35
C TYR A 488 33.15 2.37 16.15
N ARG A 489 33.32 3.28 17.11
CA ARG A 489 32.23 3.84 17.94
C ARG A 489 31.46 4.91 17.16
N LYS A 490 30.29 5.30 17.67
CA LYS A 490 29.44 6.32 17.04
C LYS A 490 30.08 7.71 16.91
N ASN A 491 31.11 8.00 17.70
CA ASN A 491 31.90 9.22 17.65
C ASN A 491 33.04 9.17 16.60
N GLY A 492 33.18 8.07 15.86
CA GLY A 492 34.22 7.85 14.86
C GLY A 492 35.54 7.27 15.42
N GLU A 493 35.62 6.98 16.71
CA GLU A 493 36.83 6.39 17.31
C GLU A 493 36.94 4.90 17.00
N ALA A 494 38.12 4.44 16.56
CA ALA A 494 38.37 3.03 16.31
C ALA A 494 38.21 2.20 17.59
N TYR A 495 37.50 1.09 17.49
CA TYR A 495 37.26 0.16 18.60
C TYR A 495 38.19 -1.03 18.51
N ARG A 496 38.90 -1.33 19.60
CA ARG A 496 39.77 -2.50 19.74
C ARG A 496 39.34 -3.29 20.98
N GLY A 497 38.83 -4.48 20.75
CA GLY A 497 38.36 -5.41 21.76
C GLY A 497 37.45 -6.47 21.17
N LYS A 498 36.77 -7.21 22.05
CA LYS A 498 35.74 -8.17 21.66
C LYS A 498 34.47 -7.45 21.25
N VAL A 499 33.83 -7.96 20.19
CA VAL A 499 32.58 -7.45 19.64
C VAL A 499 31.53 -8.54 19.73
N LYS A 500 30.36 -8.21 20.28
CA LYS A 500 29.17 -9.08 20.22
C LYS A 500 28.39 -8.76 18.96
N ALA A 501 28.35 -9.73 18.04
CA ALA A 501 27.67 -9.63 16.77
C ALA A 501 26.41 -10.50 16.74
N SER A 502 25.24 -9.87 16.63
CA SER A 502 23.98 -10.54 16.33
C SER A 502 23.62 -10.25 14.88
N VAL A 503 23.74 -11.27 14.03
CA VAL A 503 23.34 -11.21 12.62
C VAL A 503 22.18 -12.15 12.42
N THR A 504 21.04 -11.60 12.02
CA THR A 504 19.80 -12.35 11.81
C THR A 504 19.46 -12.30 10.34
N PHE A 505 19.47 -13.46 9.67
CA PHE A 505 19.16 -13.60 8.24
C PHE A 505 17.73 -14.11 8.06
N LEU A 506 17.03 -13.50 7.11
CA LEU A 506 15.72 -13.91 6.64
C LEU A 506 15.94 -14.68 5.34
N ASP A 507 15.79 -16.00 5.42
CA ASP A 507 16.05 -16.93 4.32
C ASP A 507 14.81 -17.11 3.44
N PRO A 508 14.86 -16.71 2.15
CA PRO A 508 13.71 -16.85 1.25
C PRO A 508 13.43 -18.30 0.81
N ARG A 509 14.33 -19.25 1.05
CA ARG A 509 14.08 -20.68 0.80
C ARG A 509 13.00 -21.24 1.71
N ASN A 510 12.78 -20.62 2.87
CA ASN A 510 11.68 -20.96 3.75
C ASN A 510 10.47 -20.04 3.51
N ILE A 511 9.43 -20.57 2.87
CA ILE A 511 8.20 -19.84 2.50
C ILE A 511 7.53 -19.15 3.71
N SER A 512 7.61 -19.75 4.90
CA SER A 512 7.01 -19.18 6.10
C SER A 512 7.63 -17.83 6.52
N THR A 513 8.85 -17.53 6.05
CA THR A 513 9.53 -16.27 6.36
C THR A 513 8.98 -15.08 5.57
N ALA A 514 8.19 -15.32 4.51
CA ALA A 514 7.59 -14.26 3.68
C ALA A 514 6.70 -13.29 4.47
N ALA A 515 6.02 -13.77 5.52
CA ALA A 515 5.20 -12.91 6.38
C ALA A 515 6.05 -11.97 7.27
N VAL A 516 7.33 -12.29 7.47
CA VAL A 516 8.28 -11.59 8.35
C VAL A 516 9.15 -10.58 7.58
N THR A 517 9.02 -10.55 6.25
CA THR A 517 9.72 -9.66 5.33
C THR A 517 9.65 -8.21 5.75
N GLN A 518 10.76 -7.49 5.58
CA GLN A 518 10.82 -6.07 5.91
C GLN A 518 10.28 -5.25 4.73
N SER A 519 9.38 -4.31 5.03
CA SER A 519 8.68 -3.50 4.04
C SER A 519 7.92 -4.34 2.98
N ASP A 520 7.67 -3.75 1.81
CA ASP A 520 7.02 -4.31 0.62
C ASP A 520 7.98 -4.53 -0.58
N LEU A 521 9.29 -4.55 -0.30
CA LEU A 521 10.36 -4.76 -1.28
C LEU A 521 10.26 -3.82 -2.50
N ASN A 522 10.07 -2.51 -2.26
CA ASN A 522 10.06 -1.50 -3.31
C ASN A 522 11.21 -0.49 -3.16
N PHE A 523 11.72 0.01 -4.30
CA PHE A 523 12.70 1.09 -4.39
C PHE A 523 12.21 2.18 -5.35
N VAL A 524 12.89 3.33 -5.36
CA VAL A 524 12.62 4.43 -6.29
C VAL A 524 13.81 4.58 -7.25
N ASP A 525 13.54 4.62 -8.54
CA ASP A 525 14.55 4.80 -9.59
C ASP A 525 15.02 6.28 -9.70
N GLU A 526 15.75 6.63 -10.76
CA GLU A 526 16.23 8.00 -10.98
C GLU A 526 15.12 8.95 -11.47
N GLU A 527 14.12 8.38 -12.14
CA GLU A 527 12.95 9.05 -12.68
C GLU A 527 11.90 9.37 -11.61
N GLY A 528 11.99 8.76 -10.44
CA GLY A 528 11.06 8.90 -9.33
C GLY A 528 9.89 7.92 -9.36
N ASP A 529 9.99 6.87 -10.17
CA ASP A 529 9.04 5.77 -10.28
C ASP A 529 9.36 4.67 -9.26
N ILE A 530 8.31 4.06 -8.71
CA ILE A 530 8.44 2.97 -7.75
C ILE A 530 8.58 1.65 -8.51
N PHE A 531 9.64 0.91 -8.22
CA PHE A 531 9.92 -0.39 -8.81
C PHE A 531 10.07 -1.48 -7.75
N PRO A 532 9.63 -2.70 -8.06
CA PRO A 532 9.74 -3.83 -7.15
C PRO A 532 11.15 -4.44 -7.18
N LEU A 533 11.57 -4.94 -6.02
CA LEU A 533 12.74 -5.80 -5.85
C LEU A 533 12.30 -7.26 -5.77
N ARG A 534 13.14 -8.13 -6.31
CA ARG A 534 13.14 -9.56 -6.02
C ARG A 534 14.24 -9.86 -5.00
N THR A 535 13.87 -10.55 -3.93
CA THR A 535 14.81 -10.87 -2.85
C THR A 535 15.49 -12.22 -2.96
N TYR A 536 16.79 -12.24 -2.64
CA TYR A 536 17.58 -13.45 -2.38
C TYR A 536 17.98 -13.59 -0.90
N GLY A 537 17.58 -12.63 -0.07
CA GLY A 537 17.74 -12.72 1.37
C GLY A 537 18.03 -11.39 2.03
N MET A 538 17.45 -11.21 3.20
CA MET A 538 17.55 -9.98 3.98
C MET A 538 18.29 -10.27 5.27
N PHE A 539 19.07 -9.33 5.80
CA PHE A 539 19.69 -9.50 7.11
C PHE A 539 19.71 -8.25 7.94
N SER A 540 19.54 -8.44 9.25
CA SER A 540 19.78 -7.41 10.24
C SER A 540 21.12 -7.63 10.92
N VAL A 541 21.89 -6.56 11.08
CA VAL A 541 23.19 -6.60 11.77
C VAL A 541 23.14 -5.72 13.01
N ASP A 542 23.53 -6.28 14.15
CA ASP A 542 23.65 -5.57 15.42
C ASP A 542 25.02 -5.88 16.03
N PHE A 543 25.89 -4.87 16.11
CA PHE A 543 27.22 -4.99 16.68
C PHE A 543 27.29 -4.17 17.95
N THR A 544 27.76 -4.80 19.01
CA THR A 544 27.92 -4.16 20.32
C THR A 544 29.28 -4.47 20.92
N ASP A 545 29.71 -3.66 21.89
CA ASP A 545 30.89 -3.95 22.69
C ASP A 545 30.75 -5.26 23.50
N GLU A 546 31.81 -5.67 24.19
CA GLU A 546 31.84 -6.93 24.96
C GLU A 546 30.71 -7.02 26.01
N TRP A 547 30.33 -5.89 26.59
CA TRP A 547 29.29 -5.80 27.60
C TRP A 547 27.87 -5.62 27.04
N GLY A 548 27.73 -5.37 25.73
CA GLY A 548 26.43 -5.11 25.10
C GLY A 548 25.85 -3.73 25.45
N THR A 549 26.69 -2.79 25.89
CA THR A 549 26.28 -1.45 26.35
C THR A 549 26.29 -0.41 25.25
N GLU A 550 27.24 -0.48 24.33
CA GLU A 550 27.38 0.48 23.23
C GLU A 550 27.30 -0.23 21.87
N SER A 551 26.54 0.37 20.94
CA SER A 551 26.46 -0.06 19.55
C SER A 551 27.68 0.37 18.74
N LEU A 552 28.27 -0.55 18.00
CA LEU A 552 29.44 -0.32 17.14
C LEU A 552 29.03 -0.25 15.66
N ASN A 553 29.82 0.50 14.89
CA ASN A 553 29.76 0.59 13.44
C ASN A 553 30.91 -0.23 12.82
N ALA A 554 30.82 -0.54 11.52
CA ALA A 554 31.86 -1.26 10.80
C ALA A 554 32.03 -0.73 9.37
N GLU A 555 33.28 -0.60 8.91
CA GLU A 555 33.62 -0.21 7.55
C GLU A 555 34.22 -1.37 6.74
N GLU A 556 34.20 -1.25 5.41
CA GLU A 556 34.78 -2.22 4.46
C GLU A 556 34.29 -3.68 4.64
N VAL A 557 33.08 -3.87 5.13
CA VAL A 557 32.49 -5.22 5.28
C VAL A 557 32.16 -5.77 3.90
N LYS A 558 32.63 -6.98 3.60
CA LYS A 558 32.39 -7.65 2.32
C LYS A 558 31.29 -8.69 2.45
N VAL A 559 30.38 -8.71 1.48
CA VAL A 559 29.38 -9.77 1.31
C VAL A 559 29.82 -10.68 0.19
N HIS A 560 29.92 -11.97 0.46
CA HIS A 560 30.20 -13.01 -0.51
C HIS A 560 28.92 -13.82 -0.74
N LEU A 561 28.16 -13.48 -1.78
CA LEU A 561 26.95 -14.22 -2.18
C LEU A 561 27.35 -15.37 -3.12
N ASP A 562 26.94 -16.60 -2.81
CA ASP A 562 27.24 -17.75 -3.66
C ASP A 562 26.44 -17.67 -4.97
N ALA A 563 27.14 -17.58 -6.10
CA ALA A 563 26.52 -17.49 -7.42
C ALA A 563 25.69 -18.74 -7.76
N ALA A 564 25.99 -19.90 -7.16
CA ALA A 564 25.20 -21.12 -7.36
C ALA A 564 23.78 -21.02 -6.80
N GLN A 565 23.52 -20.12 -5.86
CA GLN A 565 22.19 -19.87 -5.29
C GLN A 565 21.35 -18.94 -6.17
N VAL A 566 21.98 -18.18 -7.09
CA VAL A 566 21.29 -17.33 -8.06
C VAL A 566 21.00 -18.13 -9.32
N LYS A 567 19.81 -18.71 -9.43
CA LYS A 567 19.44 -19.61 -10.54
C LYS A 567 19.09 -18.90 -11.83
N MET A 568 18.66 -17.63 -11.77
CA MET A 568 18.39 -16.83 -12.97
C MET A 568 19.68 -16.17 -13.46
N PRO A 569 20.18 -16.51 -14.67
CA PRO A 569 21.45 -15.99 -15.15
C PRO A 569 21.49 -14.46 -15.28
N GLU A 570 20.36 -13.84 -15.65
CA GLU A 570 20.22 -12.38 -15.78
C GLU A 570 20.48 -11.68 -14.45
N HIS A 571 20.09 -12.30 -13.34
CA HIS A 571 20.20 -11.74 -11.99
C HIS A 571 21.64 -11.68 -11.49
N LEU A 572 22.56 -12.48 -12.04
CA LEU A 572 23.97 -12.43 -11.66
C LEU A 572 24.63 -11.08 -12.00
N GLN A 573 24.12 -10.37 -13.02
CA GLN A 573 24.67 -9.08 -13.45
C GLN A 573 23.95 -7.88 -12.82
N GLU A 574 22.71 -8.05 -12.40
CA GLU A 574 21.86 -6.98 -11.86
C GLU A 574 21.79 -6.96 -10.32
N MET A 575 22.42 -7.94 -9.67
CA MET A 575 22.47 -8.05 -8.20
C MET A 575 23.08 -6.80 -7.56
N LYS A 576 22.36 -6.26 -6.59
CA LYS A 576 22.75 -5.06 -5.84
C LYS A 576 22.55 -5.29 -4.34
N LEU A 577 23.32 -4.54 -3.56
CA LEU A 577 23.15 -4.44 -2.12
C LEU A 577 22.25 -3.26 -1.79
N TRP A 578 21.28 -3.48 -0.92
CA TRP A 578 20.29 -2.46 -0.54
C TRP A 578 20.25 -2.29 0.97
N SER A 579 19.83 -1.10 1.43
CA SER A 579 19.45 -0.87 2.83
C SER A 579 18.05 -0.29 2.95
N LEU A 580 17.37 -0.61 4.05
CA LEU A 580 15.99 -0.15 4.27
C LEU A 580 15.97 1.23 4.90
N ASN A 581 15.23 2.16 4.28
CA ASN A 581 14.84 3.40 4.92
C ASN A 581 13.56 3.21 5.76
N PRO A 582 13.62 3.27 7.10
CA PRO A 582 12.45 3.04 7.94
C PRO A 582 11.45 4.20 7.94
N GLU A 583 11.82 5.38 7.43
CA GLU A 583 10.90 6.52 7.33
C GLU A 583 9.99 6.40 6.11
N THR A 584 10.54 6.01 4.96
CA THR A 584 9.81 5.86 3.70
C THR A 584 9.35 4.43 3.43
N GLY A 585 9.93 3.45 4.14
CA GLY A 585 9.74 2.03 3.86
C GLY A 585 10.26 1.63 2.48
N LEU A 586 11.21 2.37 1.90
CA LEU A 586 11.78 2.07 0.59
C LEU A 586 13.22 1.58 0.76
N TRP A 587 13.64 0.70 -0.15
CA TRP A 587 15.01 0.22 -0.23
C TRP A 587 15.86 1.21 -1.02
N GLU A 588 17.04 1.51 -0.49
CA GLU A 588 18.02 2.43 -1.08
C GLU A 588 19.28 1.64 -1.46
N GLU A 589 19.82 1.92 -2.65
CA GLU A 589 21.01 1.24 -3.16
C GLU A 589 22.25 1.58 -2.32
N GLU A 590 22.94 0.56 -1.81
CA GLU A 590 24.19 0.67 -1.05
C GLU A 590 25.42 0.36 -1.89
N GLY A 591 25.36 -0.60 -2.82
CA GLY A 591 26.50 -0.96 -3.65
C GLY A 591 26.21 -2.02 -4.70
N ASP A 592 27.11 -2.13 -5.68
CA ASP A 592 27.06 -3.14 -6.74
C ASP A 592 27.83 -4.40 -6.33
N PHE A 593 27.43 -5.55 -6.88
CA PHE A 593 28.16 -6.80 -6.75
C PHE A 593 29.09 -7.03 -7.95
N ASN A 594 30.29 -7.51 -7.68
CA ASN A 594 31.25 -7.91 -8.71
C ASN A 594 31.49 -9.41 -8.65
N LEU A 595 31.60 -10.06 -9.81
CA LEU A 595 31.84 -11.49 -9.88
C LEU A 595 33.32 -11.81 -9.62
N GLU A 596 33.61 -12.55 -8.56
CA GLU A 596 34.95 -12.95 -8.16
C GLU A 596 35.06 -14.49 -8.12
N LYS A 597 36.11 -15.02 -8.75
CA LYS A 597 36.42 -16.46 -8.72
C LYS A 597 37.42 -16.72 -7.61
N SER A 598 36.98 -17.38 -6.53
CA SER A 598 37.86 -17.74 -5.42
C SER A 598 38.40 -19.15 -5.57
N ARG A 599 39.73 -19.32 -5.51
CA ARG A 599 40.41 -20.62 -5.40
C ARG A 599 40.80 -20.87 -3.95
N ARG A 600 39.93 -21.49 -3.15
CA ARG A 600 40.39 -22.07 -1.87
C ARG A 600 41.11 -23.40 -2.10
N ARG A 601 42.21 -23.62 -1.37
CA ARG A 601 43.03 -24.84 -1.43
C ARG A 601 42.19 -26.04 -0.98
N LYS A 602 42.06 -27.03 -1.89
CA LYS A 602 41.39 -28.36 -1.81
C LYS A 602 39.86 -28.37 -2.02
N ARG A 603 39.48 -28.81 -3.24
CA ARG A 603 38.19 -29.33 -3.72
C ARG A 603 36.96 -28.40 -3.62
N GLU A 604 36.88 -27.48 -4.59
CA GLU A 604 35.69 -26.95 -5.32
C GLU A 604 35.93 -25.48 -5.70
N GLU A 605 35.89 -25.15 -7.00
CA GLU A 605 35.93 -23.76 -7.47
C GLU A 605 34.53 -23.14 -7.28
N ARG A 606 34.28 -22.48 -6.14
CA ARG A 606 33.04 -21.72 -5.90
C ARG A 606 33.18 -20.28 -6.43
N THR A 607 32.16 -19.80 -7.12
CA THR A 607 32.12 -18.43 -7.68
C THR A 607 31.25 -17.57 -6.79
N PHE A 608 31.77 -16.40 -6.37
CA PHE A 608 31.04 -15.50 -5.49
C PHE A 608 30.76 -14.18 -6.19
N LEU A 609 29.61 -13.60 -5.87
CA LEU A 609 29.34 -12.19 -6.07
C LEU A 609 29.83 -11.45 -4.81
N VAL A 610 30.75 -10.52 -4.97
CA VAL A 610 31.35 -9.76 -3.86
C VAL A 610 30.88 -8.30 -3.90
N GLY A 611 30.25 -7.87 -2.82
CA GLY A 611 29.76 -6.51 -2.61
C GLY A 611 30.38 -5.90 -1.36
N ASN A 612 30.75 -4.61 -1.41
CA ASN A 612 31.30 -3.89 -0.27
C ASN A 612 30.19 -3.06 0.40
N MET A 613 30.16 -3.05 1.74
CA MET A 613 29.19 -2.30 2.51
C MET A 613 29.82 -1.56 3.69
N GLU A 614 29.08 -0.59 4.20
CA GLU A 614 29.42 0.14 5.42
C GLU A 614 28.22 0.11 6.37
N ILE A 615 28.46 -0.24 7.63
CA ILE A 615 27.42 -0.43 8.64
C ILE A 615 27.47 0.74 9.63
N LYS A 616 26.50 1.65 9.49
CA LYS A 616 26.36 2.88 10.29
C LYS A 616 25.03 2.91 11.03
N GLU A 617 24.12 3.78 10.56
CA GLU A 617 22.76 3.94 11.09
C GLU A 617 21.81 2.88 10.53
N ARG A 618 21.96 2.56 9.25
CA ARG A 618 21.21 1.48 8.59
C ARG A 618 21.70 0.14 9.10
N ARG A 619 20.78 -0.69 9.58
CA ARG A 619 21.07 -2.02 10.17
C ARG A 619 20.34 -3.16 9.45
N LEU A 620 19.50 -2.86 8.47
CA LEU A 620 18.76 -3.81 7.66
C LEU A 620 19.25 -3.71 6.22
N PHE A 621 19.81 -4.81 5.72
CA PHE A 621 20.38 -4.92 4.39
C PHE A 621 19.72 -6.06 3.62
N ASN A 622 19.81 -6.00 2.30
CA ASN A 622 19.14 -6.93 1.42
C ASN A 622 19.94 -7.21 0.15
N LEU A 623 19.86 -8.46 -0.33
CA LEU A 623 20.58 -8.98 -1.48
C LEU A 623 19.58 -9.19 -2.63
N ASP A 624 19.36 -8.14 -3.41
CA ASP A 624 18.18 -8.06 -4.28
C ASP A 624 18.50 -7.56 -5.68
N VAL A 625 17.61 -7.93 -6.60
CA VAL A 625 17.64 -7.54 -8.01
C VAL A 625 16.38 -6.73 -8.33
N PRO A 626 16.50 -5.59 -9.03
CA PRO A 626 15.35 -4.92 -9.65
C PRO A 626 14.66 -5.84 -10.65
N GLU A 627 13.36 -6.11 -10.49
CA GLU A 627 12.62 -6.97 -11.42
C GLU A 627 11.54 -6.15 -12.13
N SER A 628 11.65 -6.02 -13.46
CA SER A 628 10.73 -5.19 -14.25
C SER A 628 9.56 -5.97 -14.81
N ARG A 629 9.60 -7.31 -14.80
CA ARG A 629 8.52 -8.15 -15.32
C ARG A 629 7.39 -8.30 -14.30
N ARG A 630 6.32 -7.55 -14.54
CA ARG A 630 5.22 -7.38 -13.58
C ARG A 630 3.86 -7.42 -14.27
N CYS A 631 2.88 -7.92 -13.54
CA CYS A 631 1.48 -8.01 -13.91
C CYS A 631 0.60 -7.72 -12.69
N TYR A 632 -0.70 -7.54 -12.91
CA TYR A 632 -1.69 -7.48 -11.84
C TYR A 632 -2.59 -8.70 -11.86
N VAL A 633 -2.89 -9.24 -10.69
CA VAL A 633 -3.87 -10.31 -10.51
C VAL A 633 -5.15 -9.71 -9.93
N LYS A 634 -6.27 -9.93 -10.62
CA LYS A 634 -7.59 -9.48 -10.18
C LYS A 634 -8.21 -10.48 -9.21
N VAL A 635 -8.49 -10.03 -7.99
CA VAL A 635 -9.10 -10.85 -6.93
C VAL A 635 -10.31 -10.15 -6.34
N ARG A 636 -11.39 -10.89 -6.12
CA ARG A 636 -12.59 -10.45 -5.40
C ARG A 636 -12.88 -11.38 -4.24
N ALA A 637 -13.50 -10.84 -3.20
CA ALA A 637 -13.93 -11.60 -2.04
C ALA A 637 -15.44 -11.43 -1.86
N TYR A 638 -16.12 -12.48 -1.40
CA TYR A 638 -17.57 -12.55 -1.29
C TYR A 638 -18.03 -13.07 0.09
N ARG A 639 -19.27 -12.76 0.47
CA ARG A 639 -19.90 -13.30 1.70
C ARG A 639 -20.40 -14.73 1.55
N SER A 640 -20.51 -15.25 0.33
CA SER A 640 -21.02 -16.60 0.07
C SER A 640 -20.40 -17.22 -1.18
N GLU A 641 -20.61 -18.52 -1.35
CA GLU A 641 -20.23 -19.30 -2.53
C GLU A 641 -21.09 -19.01 -3.78
N ARG A 642 -22.06 -18.08 -3.71
CA ARG A 642 -22.89 -17.68 -4.86
C ARG A 642 -22.25 -16.60 -5.72
N PHE A 643 -21.25 -15.90 -5.18
CA PHE A 643 -20.47 -14.87 -5.89
C PHE A 643 -21.31 -13.76 -6.55
N LEU A 644 -22.38 -13.31 -5.87
CA LEU A 644 -23.23 -12.22 -6.36
C LEU A 644 -22.55 -10.86 -6.17
N GLN A 645 -22.78 -9.93 -7.10
CA GLN A 645 -22.19 -8.58 -7.04
C GLN A 645 -22.57 -7.83 -5.74
N SER A 646 -23.79 -8.03 -5.24
CA SER A 646 -24.27 -7.44 -3.99
C SER A 646 -23.59 -8.02 -2.74
N GLU A 647 -22.98 -9.19 -2.83
CA GLU A 647 -22.32 -9.90 -1.74
C GLU A 647 -20.80 -9.71 -1.72
N GLN A 648 -20.26 -8.90 -2.64
CA GLN A 648 -18.83 -8.63 -2.68
C GLN A 648 -18.40 -7.79 -1.45
N ILE A 649 -17.36 -8.24 -0.75
CA ILE A 649 -16.85 -7.59 0.46
C ILE A 649 -15.62 -6.71 0.17
N GLN A 650 -15.56 -5.57 0.86
CA GLN A 650 -14.45 -4.63 0.81
C GLN A 650 -13.62 -4.73 2.09
N GLY A 651 -12.39 -4.22 2.08
CA GLY A 651 -11.54 -4.24 3.28
C GLY A 651 -10.82 -5.56 3.55
N VAL A 652 -10.87 -6.53 2.62
CA VAL A 652 -10.09 -7.78 2.70
C VAL A 652 -8.66 -7.49 2.27
N VAL A 653 -7.68 -7.90 3.05
CA VAL A 653 -6.27 -7.83 2.67
C VAL A 653 -5.93 -9.05 1.82
N ILE A 654 -5.73 -8.84 0.53
CA ILE A 654 -5.23 -9.86 -0.40
C ILE A 654 -3.71 -9.77 -0.42
N SER A 655 -3.03 -10.88 -0.13
CA SER A 655 -1.57 -10.97 -0.15
C SER A 655 -1.12 -11.93 -1.24
N VAL A 656 -0.06 -11.58 -1.95
CA VAL A 656 0.56 -12.41 -2.98
C VAL A 656 2.00 -12.70 -2.59
N ILE A 657 2.38 -13.96 -2.70
CA ILE A 657 3.77 -14.42 -2.57
C ILE A 657 4.20 -14.95 -3.94
N ASN A 658 5.17 -14.30 -4.57
CA ASN A 658 5.76 -14.80 -5.81
C ASN A 658 6.82 -15.86 -5.48
N MET A 659 6.64 -17.06 -6.01
CA MET A 659 7.46 -18.23 -5.79
C MET A 659 8.32 -18.55 -7.01
N GLU A 660 9.49 -19.13 -6.77
CA GLU A 660 10.37 -19.71 -7.79
C GLU A 660 10.08 -21.21 -7.97
N PRO A 661 9.75 -21.67 -9.19
CA PRO A 661 9.56 -23.10 -9.47
C PRO A 661 10.90 -23.85 -9.49
N GLU A 662 10.90 -25.10 -9.05
CA GLU A 662 12.06 -25.98 -9.18
C GLU A 662 12.22 -26.44 -10.64
N PRO A 663 13.45 -26.46 -11.21
CA PRO A 663 13.67 -27.00 -12.56
C PRO A 663 13.16 -28.45 -12.67
N GLY A 664 12.11 -28.67 -13.45
CA GLY A 664 11.53 -30.00 -13.71
C GLY A 664 10.29 -30.37 -12.88
N PHE A 665 9.85 -29.54 -11.91
CA PHE A 665 8.60 -29.75 -11.16
C PHE A 665 7.82 -28.45 -10.99
N SER A 666 6.58 -28.41 -11.48
CA SER A 666 5.69 -27.23 -11.39
C SER A 666 4.99 -27.07 -10.04
N SER A 667 5.16 -28.01 -9.11
CA SER A 667 4.40 -28.07 -7.84
C SER A 667 5.21 -27.83 -6.56
N ASN A 668 6.54 -27.71 -6.63
CA ASN A 668 7.36 -27.52 -5.43
C ASN A 668 8.26 -26.27 -5.55
N PRO A 669 7.90 -25.15 -4.92
CA PRO A 669 8.67 -23.93 -5.05
C PRO A 669 9.90 -23.92 -4.13
N ARG A 670 11.07 -23.57 -4.69
CA ARG A 670 12.38 -23.57 -3.98
C ARG A 670 12.54 -22.41 -3.01
N ALA A 671 12.03 -21.23 -3.38
CA ALA A 671 12.14 -20.00 -2.60
C ALA A 671 11.04 -19.01 -2.99
N TRP A 672 10.74 -18.06 -2.10
CA TRP A 672 9.89 -16.91 -2.43
C TRP A 672 10.75 -15.69 -2.80
N GLY A 673 10.30 -14.88 -3.76
CA GLY A 673 11.04 -13.73 -4.27
C GLY A 673 10.40 -12.38 -3.96
N ARG A 674 9.09 -12.34 -3.70
CA ARG A 674 8.36 -11.12 -3.35
C ARG A 674 7.13 -11.42 -2.51
N PHE A 675 6.82 -10.51 -1.59
CA PHE A 675 5.58 -10.46 -0.82
C PHE A 675 4.95 -9.09 -1.03
N ASP A 676 3.68 -9.04 -1.43
CA ASP A 676 2.92 -7.79 -1.56
C ASP A 676 1.48 -7.97 -1.09
N SER A 677 0.81 -6.86 -0.74
CA SER A 677 -0.57 -6.90 -0.26
C SER A 677 -1.39 -5.67 -0.64
N VAL A 678 -2.66 -5.89 -0.97
CA VAL A 678 -3.62 -4.84 -1.38
C VAL A 678 -4.96 -5.07 -0.67
N VAL A 679 -5.63 -3.99 -0.29
CA VAL A 679 -6.96 -4.04 0.32
C VAL A 679 -8.04 -4.01 -0.76
N THR A 680 -9.05 -4.89 -0.68
CA THR A 680 -10.15 -4.91 -1.66
C THR A 680 -11.01 -3.64 -1.59
N GLY A 681 -11.21 -3.02 -2.76
CA GLY A 681 -12.17 -1.94 -2.97
C GLY A 681 -13.51 -2.43 -3.54
N PRO A 682 -14.38 -1.53 -4.03
CA PRO A 682 -15.70 -1.87 -4.58
C PRO A 682 -15.62 -2.79 -5.81
N ASN A 683 -14.53 -2.73 -6.57
CA ASN A 683 -14.29 -3.59 -7.74
C ASN A 683 -13.34 -4.77 -7.44
N GLY A 684 -12.97 -5.01 -6.17
CA GLY A 684 -11.99 -6.02 -5.78
C GLY A 684 -10.59 -5.42 -5.58
N ALA A 685 -9.56 -6.26 -5.63
CA ALA A 685 -8.16 -5.86 -5.55
C ALA A 685 -7.42 -6.22 -6.85
N CYS A 686 -6.46 -5.36 -7.20
CA CYS A 686 -5.49 -5.59 -8.28
C CYS A 686 -4.12 -5.73 -7.64
N VAL A 687 -3.68 -6.97 -7.44
CA VAL A 687 -2.48 -7.24 -6.66
C VAL A 687 -1.27 -7.37 -7.60
N PRO A 688 -0.20 -6.58 -7.41
CA PRO A 688 0.99 -6.69 -8.23
C PRO A 688 1.70 -8.02 -7.98
N ALA A 689 2.22 -8.61 -9.05
CA ALA A 689 2.94 -9.88 -9.02
C ALA A 689 3.97 -9.94 -10.16
N PHE A 690 5.02 -10.73 -10.00
CA PHE A 690 5.92 -11.07 -11.10
C PHE A 690 5.27 -12.05 -12.07
N CYS A 691 5.51 -11.87 -13.36
CA CYS A 691 4.97 -12.68 -14.45
C CYS A 691 5.95 -12.70 -15.62
N ASP A 692 5.84 -13.70 -16.50
CA ASP A 692 6.71 -13.80 -17.67
C ASP A 692 5.90 -13.98 -18.96
N GLU A 693 6.42 -13.44 -20.07
CA GLU A 693 5.77 -13.48 -21.38
C GLU A 693 6.10 -14.75 -22.16
N GLN A 694 7.33 -15.27 -22.01
CA GLN A 694 7.84 -16.40 -22.77
C GLN A 694 7.55 -17.72 -22.06
N ASN A 695 7.70 -17.74 -20.74
CA ASN A 695 7.60 -18.93 -19.90
C ASN A 695 6.49 -18.76 -18.85
N PRO A 696 5.25 -19.24 -19.12
CA PRO A 696 4.14 -19.19 -18.17
C PRO A 696 4.44 -19.75 -16.78
N GLU A 697 5.35 -20.73 -16.71
CA GLU A 697 5.76 -21.39 -15.48
C GLU A 697 6.95 -20.71 -14.79
N ALA A 698 7.50 -19.60 -15.30
CA ALA A 698 8.67 -18.95 -14.69
C ALA A 698 8.39 -18.40 -13.28
N TYR A 699 7.14 -18.03 -13.02
CA TYR A 699 6.70 -17.56 -11.71
C TYR A 699 5.39 -18.23 -11.32
N THR A 700 5.29 -18.60 -10.05
CA THR A 700 4.04 -19.05 -9.44
C THR A 700 3.62 -18.03 -8.40
N ALA A 701 2.35 -17.61 -8.39
CA ALA A 701 1.82 -16.76 -7.34
C ALA A 701 1.01 -17.58 -6.36
N TYR A 702 1.32 -17.45 -5.08
CA TYR A 702 0.55 -18.00 -3.97
C TYR A 702 -0.27 -16.88 -3.33
N ILE A 703 -1.59 -16.96 -3.44
CA ILE A 703 -2.51 -15.87 -3.07
C ILE A 703 -3.30 -16.25 -1.82
N LEU A 704 -3.31 -15.32 -0.86
CA LEU A 704 -4.02 -15.42 0.42
C LEU A 704 -5.01 -14.26 0.54
N ALA A 705 -6.10 -14.47 1.27
CA ALA A 705 -7.04 -13.41 1.62
C ALA A 705 -7.29 -13.42 3.12
N SER A 706 -7.24 -12.25 3.76
CA SER A 706 -7.50 -12.13 5.19
C SER A 706 -8.37 -10.93 5.56
N MET A 707 -9.22 -11.09 6.57
CA MET A 707 -10.11 -10.05 7.09
C MET A 707 -10.26 -10.27 8.60
N GLY A 708 -10.09 -9.22 9.43
CA GLY A 708 -10.21 -9.35 10.89
C GLY A 708 -9.20 -10.32 11.54
N GLY A 709 -8.11 -10.65 10.85
CA GLY A 709 -7.17 -11.70 11.29
C GLY A 709 -7.68 -13.13 11.05
N GLU A 710 -8.71 -13.30 10.22
CA GLU A 710 -9.16 -14.59 9.66
C GLU A 710 -8.69 -14.71 8.22
N GLU A 711 -8.23 -15.90 7.83
CA GLU A 711 -8.01 -16.22 6.42
C GLU A 711 -9.35 -16.67 5.80
N LEU A 712 -9.64 -16.23 4.58
CA LEU A 712 -10.85 -16.59 3.83
C LEU A 712 -10.62 -17.88 3.02
N GLU A 713 -11.69 -18.58 2.67
CA GLU A 713 -11.60 -19.78 1.85
C GLU A 713 -11.47 -19.45 0.36
N ALA A 714 -10.59 -20.18 -0.33
CA ALA A 714 -10.47 -20.15 -1.78
C ALA A 714 -11.41 -21.16 -2.45
N VAL A 715 -11.83 -20.90 -3.68
CA VAL A 715 -12.70 -21.82 -4.45
C VAL A 715 -12.02 -23.16 -4.70
N SER A 716 -12.75 -24.26 -4.55
CA SER A 716 -12.20 -25.61 -4.68
C SER A 716 -11.65 -25.89 -6.08
N SER A 717 -10.46 -26.49 -6.14
CA SER A 717 -9.86 -27.03 -7.37
C SER A 717 -10.19 -28.51 -7.62
N ALA A 718 -10.68 -29.25 -6.62
CA ALA A 718 -10.92 -30.69 -6.66
C ALA A 718 -12.38 -31.04 -6.25
N PRO A 719 -12.97 -32.15 -6.75
CA PRO A 719 -12.41 -33.14 -7.69
C PRO A 719 -12.45 -32.70 -9.16
N LYS A 720 -13.19 -31.65 -9.51
CA LYS A 720 -13.25 -31.08 -10.87
C LYS A 720 -13.18 -29.56 -10.82
N LEU A 721 -12.33 -28.97 -11.67
CA LEU A 721 -12.26 -27.52 -11.85
C LEU A 721 -13.59 -26.98 -12.38
N ASN A 722 -14.16 -25.99 -11.69
CA ASN A 722 -15.36 -25.28 -12.10
C ASN A 722 -15.01 -23.84 -12.52
N PRO A 723 -14.88 -23.54 -13.83
CA PRO A 723 -14.51 -22.21 -14.34
C PRO A 723 -15.42 -21.09 -13.83
N ASN A 724 -16.73 -21.38 -13.75
CA ASN A 724 -17.72 -20.40 -13.31
C ASN A 724 -17.58 -20.05 -11.83
N ALA A 725 -17.19 -21.01 -10.98
CA ALA A 725 -16.97 -20.76 -9.56
C ALA A 725 -15.64 -20.03 -9.33
N ILE A 726 -14.56 -20.48 -9.98
CA ILE A 726 -13.22 -19.88 -9.88
C ILE A 726 -13.22 -18.44 -10.41
N GLY A 727 -14.05 -18.16 -11.42
CA GLY A 727 -14.21 -16.85 -12.04
C GLY A 727 -13.28 -16.61 -13.23
N VAL A 728 -12.73 -17.67 -13.82
CA VAL A 728 -11.79 -17.61 -14.95
C VAL A 728 -12.28 -18.51 -16.08
N PRO A 729 -12.44 -17.99 -17.31
CA PRO A 729 -12.91 -18.77 -18.45
C PRO A 729 -11.87 -19.80 -18.92
N GLN A 730 -12.36 -20.84 -19.59
CA GLN A 730 -11.53 -21.78 -20.35
C GLN A 730 -11.28 -21.21 -21.76
N PRO A 731 -10.09 -21.41 -22.37
CA PRO A 731 -9.00 -22.31 -21.98
C PRO A 731 -7.95 -21.68 -21.04
N TYR A 732 -8.07 -20.39 -20.71
CA TYR A 732 -7.04 -19.67 -19.95
C TYR A 732 -6.79 -20.27 -18.57
N LEU A 733 -7.83 -20.75 -17.88
CA LEU A 733 -7.70 -21.42 -16.59
C LEU A 733 -6.72 -22.62 -16.60
N ASN A 734 -6.65 -23.38 -17.71
CA ASN A 734 -5.72 -24.51 -17.81
C ASN A 734 -4.26 -24.03 -17.92
N LYS A 735 -4.02 -22.91 -18.61
CA LYS A 735 -2.69 -22.28 -18.70
C LYS A 735 -2.18 -21.80 -17.34
N LEU A 736 -3.10 -21.39 -16.45
CA LEU A 736 -2.78 -20.88 -15.12
C LEU A 736 -2.57 -21.99 -14.07
N ASN A 737 -2.90 -23.26 -14.36
CA ASN A 737 -2.73 -24.40 -13.44
C ASN A 737 -3.24 -24.09 -12.00
N TYR A 738 -4.47 -23.61 -11.88
CA TYR A 738 -5.06 -23.24 -10.58
C TYR A 738 -5.12 -24.44 -9.62
N ARG A 739 -4.49 -24.30 -8.45
CA ARG A 739 -4.50 -25.32 -7.39
C ARG A 739 -4.81 -24.67 -6.05
N ARG A 740 -5.87 -25.12 -5.38
CA ARG A 740 -6.09 -24.77 -3.98
C ARG A 740 -5.08 -25.53 -3.12
N THR A 741 -4.75 -24.99 -1.96
CA THR A 741 -3.84 -25.62 -0.99
C THR A 741 -4.17 -27.07 -0.66
N ASP A 742 -5.46 -27.44 -0.60
CA ASP A 742 -5.92 -28.81 -0.32
C ASP A 742 -6.08 -29.69 -1.56
N HIS A 743 -5.52 -29.29 -2.71
CA HIS A 743 -5.63 -30.06 -3.95
C HIS A 743 -4.99 -31.45 -3.85
N GLU A 744 -3.87 -31.56 -3.15
CA GLU A 744 -3.13 -32.82 -2.97
C GLU A 744 -3.43 -33.47 -1.60
N ASP A 745 -3.51 -32.68 -0.53
CA ASP A 745 -3.84 -33.15 0.81
C ASP A 745 -5.05 -32.41 1.41
N SER A 746 -6.13 -33.15 1.60
CA SER A 746 -7.39 -32.65 2.18
C SER A 746 -7.27 -32.10 3.62
N ASN A 747 -6.19 -32.42 4.34
CA ASN A 747 -5.96 -31.96 5.71
C ASN A 747 -5.29 -30.59 5.78
N THR A 748 -4.78 -30.06 4.66
CA THR A 748 -4.19 -28.72 4.63
C THR A 748 -5.27 -27.64 4.70
N LYS A 749 -4.88 -26.43 5.10
CA LYS A 749 -5.79 -25.28 5.14
C LYS A 749 -6.40 -25.03 3.75
N LYS A 750 -7.64 -24.53 3.67
CA LYS A 750 -8.35 -24.24 2.40
C LYS A 750 -8.28 -22.76 2.00
N THR A 751 -7.32 -22.03 2.55
CA THR A 751 -7.36 -20.57 2.66
C THR A 751 -6.48 -19.83 1.66
N ALA A 752 -5.87 -20.57 0.74
CA ALA A 752 -5.03 -20.01 -0.31
C ALA A 752 -5.09 -20.87 -1.57
N PHE A 753 -4.60 -20.31 -2.67
CA PHE A 753 -4.43 -21.03 -3.92
C PHE A 753 -3.15 -20.58 -4.63
N SER A 754 -2.63 -21.42 -5.51
CA SER A 754 -1.50 -21.13 -6.39
C SER A 754 -1.92 -21.10 -7.86
N ILE A 755 -1.26 -20.23 -8.63
CA ILE A 755 -1.40 -20.11 -10.09
C ILE A 755 -0.04 -19.84 -10.74
N ASN A 756 0.13 -20.32 -11.97
CA ASN A 756 1.22 -19.94 -12.85
C ASN A 756 0.97 -18.52 -13.41
N MET A 757 2.00 -17.67 -13.41
CA MET A 757 1.89 -16.26 -13.76
C MET A 757 2.26 -15.99 -15.22
N ALA A 758 1.38 -16.43 -16.12
CA ALA A 758 1.51 -16.16 -17.55
C ALA A 758 1.05 -14.74 -17.89
N LYS A 759 1.94 -13.89 -18.42
CA LYS A 759 1.56 -12.56 -18.92
C LYS A 759 0.53 -12.70 -20.06
N PRO A 760 -0.55 -11.89 -20.07
CA PRO A 760 -1.56 -11.95 -21.12
C PRO A 760 -0.96 -11.59 -22.48
N SER A 761 -1.27 -12.37 -23.51
CA SER A 761 -0.84 -12.08 -24.88
C SER A 761 -1.74 -11.03 -25.54
N PRO A 762 -1.19 -9.95 -26.13
CA PRO A 762 -1.99 -8.91 -26.80
C PRO A 762 -2.90 -9.45 -27.92
N ASN A 763 -2.52 -10.60 -28.50
CA ASN A 763 -3.22 -11.23 -29.62
C ASN A 763 -4.34 -12.18 -29.19
N SER A 764 -4.55 -12.41 -27.89
CA SER A 764 -5.59 -13.29 -27.35
C SER A 764 -6.67 -12.48 -26.62
N PRO A 765 -7.82 -12.18 -27.27
CA PRO A 765 -8.88 -11.35 -26.67
C PRO A 765 -9.42 -11.93 -25.35
N GLU A 766 -9.37 -13.25 -25.20
CA GLU A 766 -9.83 -13.97 -24.00
C GLU A 766 -8.93 -13.75 -22.77
N GLU A 767 -7.67 -13.35 -22.97
CA GLU A 767 -6.71 -13.05 -21.89
C GLU A 767 -6.71 -11.56 -21.50
N ASN A 768 -7.32 -10.69 -22.31
CA ASN A 768 -7.29 -9.24 -22.10
C ASN A 768 -8.34 -8.75 -21.08
N ASP A 769 -9.39 -9.51 -20.80
CA ASP A 769 -10.44 -9.17 -19.81
C ASP A 769 -10.20 -9.82 -18.43
N GLY A 770 -8.92 -10.01 -18.08
CA GLY A 770 -8.45 -10.64 -16.84
C GLY A 770 -8.39 -12.17 -16.91
N PRO A 771 -8.08 -12.86 -15.79
CA PRO A 771 -7.82 -12.34 -14.44
C PRO A 771 -6.43 -11.71 -14.24
N ILE A 772 -5.51 -11.87 -15.20
CA ILE A 772 -4.17 -11.25 -15.16
C ILE A 772 -4.15 -10.09 -16.14
N TYR A 773 -3.70 -8.93 -15.69
CA TYR A 773 -3.59 -7.71 -16.48
C TYR A 773 -2.12 -7.35 -16.66
N ALA A 774 -1.78 -6.80 -17.83
CA ALA A 774 -0.49 -6.18 -18.04
C ALA A 774 -0.29 -5.00 -17.07
N TYR A 775 0.94 -4.74 -16.65
CA TYR A 775 1.20 -3.69 -15.66
C TYR A 775 0.84 -2.27 -16.12
N GLU A 776 0.93 -2.00 -17.42
CA GLU A 776 0.51 -0.71 -17.98
C GLU A 776 -1.00 -0.46 -17.83
N ASN A 777 -1.78 -1.52 -17.59
CA ASN A 777 -3.24 -1.51 -17.56
C ASN A 777 -3.81 -1.57 -16.13
N LEU A 778 -3.12 -0.96 -15.15
CA LEU A 778 -3.61 -0.89 -13.75
C LEU A 778 -5.04 -0.37 -13.68
N ARG A 779 -5.34 0.71 -14.41
CA ARG A 779 -6.66 1.33 -14.41
C ARG A 779 -7.77 0.40 -14.93
N GLU A 780 -7.49 -0.36 -15.98
CA GLU A 780 -8.42 -1.35 -16.51
C GLU A 780 -8.69 -2.44 -15.48
N CYS A 781 -7.65 -2.89 -14.76
CA CYS A 781 -7.81 -3.82 -13.66
C CYS A 781 -8.68 -3.22 -12.54
N GLU A 782 -8.41 -2.00 -12.07
CA GLU A 782 -9.13 -1.36 -10.96
C GLU A 782 -10.59 -1.06 -11.29
N GLU A 783 -10.86 -0.62 -12.53
CA GLU A 783 -12.20 -0.28 -13.04
C GLU A 783 -12.93 -1.49 -13.64
N ALA A 784 -12.31 -2.69 -13.65
CA ALA A 784 -12.85 -3.90 -14.26
C ALA A 784 -14.29 -4.21 -13.79
N PRO A 785 -15.24 -4.44 -14.72
CA PRO A 785 -16.63 -4.71 -14.37
C PRO A 785 -16.78 -6.08 -13.67
N HIS A 786 -17.90 -6.32 -13.01
CA HIS A 786 -18.12 -7.54 -12.22
C HIS A 786 -18.05 -8.84 -13.05
N ASN A 787 -18.39 -8.77 -14.34
CA ASN A 787 -18.37 -9.89 -15.27
C ASN A 787 -16.97 -10.21 -15.84
N ALA A 788 -16.01 -9.29 -15.72
CA ALA A 788 -14.62 -9.54 -16.14
C ALA A 788 -14.02 -10.69 -15.30
N ALA A 789 -13.07 -11.42 -15.87
CA ALA A 789 -12.50 -12.58 -15.21
C ALA A 789 -11.67 -12.17 -13.98
N HIS A 790 -11.82 -12.92 -12.88
CA HIS A 790 -11.17 -12.64 -11.59
C HIS A 790 -11.18 -13.88 -10.69
N PHE A 791 -10.20 -14.00 -9.80
CA PHE A 791 -10.20 -15.04 -8.77
C PHE A 791 -11.08 -14.67 -7.61
N ARG A 792 -11.61 -15.68 -6.91
CA ARG A 792 -12.60 -15.50 -5.85
C ARG A 792 -12.19 -16.14 -4.53
N PHE A 793 -12.38 -15.38 -3.47
CA PHE A 793 -12.44 -15.88 -2.09
C PHE A 793 -13.86 -15.72 -1.56
N TYR A 794 -14.23 -16.54 -0.59
CA TYR A 794 -15.47 -16.37 0.15
C TYR A 794 -15.27 -16.61 1.64
N ARG A 795 -16.14 -15.99 2.44
CA ARG A 795 -16.23 -16.23 3.88
C ARG A 795 -17.48 -17.06 4.14
N ILE A 796 -17.38 -18.18 4.85
CA ILE A 796 -18.56 -18.92 5.32
C ILE A 796 -19.09 -18.17 6.56
N GLU A 797 -19.93 -17.16 6.36
CA GLU A 797 -20.73 -16.61 7.44
C GLU A 797 -21.89 -17.60 7.69
N GLY A 798 -22.06 -18.08 8.93
CA GLY A 798 -23.22 -18.92 9.26
C GLY A 798 -24.53 -18.21 8.91
N ASP A 799 -25.60 -18.97 8.62
CA ASP A 799 -26.92 -18.48 8.21
C ASP A 799 -27.39 -17.28 9.06
N ARG A 800 -27.09 -16.06 8.59
CA ARG A 800 -27.39 -14.78 9.22
C ARG A 800 -28.04 -13.87 8.21
N TYR A 801 -29.04 -13.12 8.65
CA TYR A 801 -29.79 -12.23 7.79
C TYR A 801 -29.99 -10.87 8.46
N ASP A 802 -29.59 -9.81 7.76
CA ASP A 802 -29.63 -8.44 8.24
C ASP A 802 -30.53 -7.58 7.34
N TYR A 803 -31.61 -7.04 7.91
CA TYR A 803 -32.48 -6.09 7.24
C TYR A 803 -32.50 -4.75 7.96
N ASN A 804 -32.32 -3.65 7.21
CA ASN A 804 -32.45 -2.29 7.72
C ASN A 804 -33.55 -1.55 6.95
N THR A 805 -34.42 -0.84 7.66
CA THR A 805 -35.45 0.01 7.04
C THR A 805 -34.82 1.17 6.27
N VAL A 806 -33.71 1.73 6.78
CA VAL A 806 -32.84 2.64 6.03
C VAL A 806 -31.63 1.83 5.56
N PRO A 807 -31.50 1.54 4.26
CA PRO A 807 -30.37 0.80 3.74
C PRO A 807 -29.05 1.48 4.09
N PHE A 808 -28.07 0.68 4.50
CA PHE A 808 -26.73 1.14 4.83
C PHE A 808 -25.73 0.07 4.43
N SER A 809 -24.65 0.50 3.79
CA SER A 809 -23.52 -0.36 3.46
C SER A 809 -22.44 -0.23 4.53
N GLU A 810 -22.16 -1.33 5.23
CA GLU A 810 -21.04 -1.39 6.18
C GLU A 810 -19.67 -1.18 5.51
N ASP A 811 -19.60 -1.44 4.20
CA ASP A 811 -18.40 -1.23 3.38
C ASP A 811 -18.26 0.21 2.88
N ASP A 812 -19.28 1.04 3.00
CA ASP A 812 -19.26 2.41 2.50
C ASP A 812 -19.89 3.36 3.52
N LEU A 813 -19.04 3.97 4.35
CA LEU A 813 -19.48 4.94 5.36
C LEU A 813 -20.14 6.18 4.73
N MET A 814 -19.90 6.45 3.44
CA MET A 814 -20.55 7.53 2.70
C MET A 814 -22.00 7.19 2.31
N SER A 815 -22.41 5.92 2.42
CA SER A 815 -23.79 5.49 2.23
C SER A 815 -24.70 5.84 3.41
N TRP A 816 -24.13 6.29 4.53
CA TRP A 816 -24.88 6.70 5.70
C TRP A 816 -25.79 7.89 5.40
N THR A 817 -27.00 7.88 5.95
CA THR A 817 -28.00 8.94 5.77
C THR A 817 -28.59 9.39 7.09
N ASP A 818 -28.84 10.69 7.20
CA ASP A 818 -29.55 11.31 8.32
C ASP A 818 -31.05 10.91 8.27
N ASP A 819 -31.43 9.84 8.96
CA ASP A 819 -32.83 9.43 9.12
C ASP A 819 -33.08 8.90 10.54
N TYR A 820 -34.28 9.17 11.07
CA TYR A 820 -34.72 8.72 12.39
C TYR A 820 -34.75 7.21 12.54
N LEU A 821 -34.93 6.48 11.43
CA LEU A 821 -34.99 5.01 11.40
C LEU A 821 -33.66 4.37 11.00
N ALA A 822 -32.56 5.15 10.97
CA ALA A 822 -31.23 4.61 10.72
C ALA A 822 -30.82 3.64 11.84
N TRP A 823 -30.29 2.46 11.47
CA TRP A 823 -29.82 1.48 12.45
C TRP A 823 -28.62 2.01 13.26
N TRP A 824 -27.73 2.75 12.61
CA TRP A 824 -26.67 3.50 13.26
C TRP A 824 -26.93 4.99 13.11
N PRO A 825 -27.10 5.73 14.21
CA PRO A 825 -27.50 7.14 14.16
C PRO A 825 -26.32 8.10 13.90
N LYS A 826 -25.07 7.62 13.94
CA LYS A 826 -23.89 8.46 13.68
C LYS A 826 -22.88 7.72 12.81
N PRO A 827 -22.29 8.39 11.80
CA PRO A 827 -21.30 7.78 10.90
C PRO A 827 -19.90 7.60 11.52
N MET A 828 -19.75 7.83 12.83
CA MET A 828 -18.48 7.75 13.56
C MET A 828 -18.64 7.08 14.93
N GLU A 829 -19.80 6.49 15.24
CA GLU A 829 -20.02 5.87 16.54
C GLU A 829 -20.99 4.71 16.36
N PHE A 830 -20.46 3.60 15.85
CA PHE A 830 -21.20 2.39 15.59
C PHE A 830 -21.26 1.55 16.86
N ARG A 831 -22.41 1.59 17.54
CA ARG A 831 -22.69 0.74 18.68
C ARG A 831 -23.39 -0.53 18.20
N ALA A 832 -22.75 -1.69 18.39
CA ALA A 832 -23.33 -3.01 18.15
C ALA A 832 -23.78 -3.63 19.47
N CYS A 833 -24.96 -4.24 19.48
CA CYS A 833 -25.54 -4.89 20.67
C CYS A 833 -25.99 -6.31 20.33
N TYR A 834 -25.53 -7.28 21.10
CA TYR A 834 -25.91 -8.68 20.99
C TYR A 834 -26.52 -9.18 22.28
N ILE A 835 -27.51 -10.07 22.19
CA ILE A 835 -28.02 -10.83 23.33
C ILE A 835 -27.77 -12.32 23.11
N LYS A 836 -27.28 -13.02 24.14
CA LYS A 836 -27.16 -14.48 24.09
C LYS A 836 -28.48 -15.14 24.46
N VAL A 837 -28.99 -15.96 23.55
CA VAL A 837 -30.22 -16.75 23.69
C VAL A 837 -29.85 -18.23 23.71
N LYS A 838 -30.18 -18.93 24.79
CA LYS A 838 -30.05 -20.38 24.92
C LYS A 838 -31.36 -21.05 24.50
N ILE A 839 -31.24 -22.14 23.76
CA ILE A 839 -32.35 -22.94 23.26
C ILE A 839 -32.16 -24.38 23.71
N ASN A 840 -33.10 -24.87 24.52
CA ASN A 840 -33.18 -26.25 24.95
C ASN A 840 -34.11 -27.00 23.98
N GLY A 841 -33.56 -27.87 23.14
CA GLY A 841 -34.31 -28.66 22.17
C GLY A 841 -33.40 -29.42 21.21
N PRO A 842 -33.92 -30.48 20.56
CA PRO A 842 -33.11 -31.38 19.75
C PRO A 842 -32.72 -30.79 18.38
N GLN A 843 -33.33 -29.69 17.93
CA GLN A 843 -33.07 -29.07 16.62
C GLN A 843 -32.54 -27.65 16.76
N GLU A 844 -31.72 -27.24 15.80
CA GLU A 844 -31.34 -25.84 15.65
C GLU A 844 -32.53 -25.01 15.16
N VAL A 845 -32.68 -23.82 15.71
CA VAL A 845 -33.79 -22.91 15.44
C VAL A 845 -33.24 -21.55 15.01
N ASN A 846 -33.88 -20.93 14.03
CA ASN A 846 -33.59 -19.53 13.68
C ASN A 846 -34.20 -18.61 14.73
N VAL A 847 -33.40 -17.71 15.31
CA VAL A 847 -33.89 -16.69 16.25
C VAL A 847 -33.94 -15.35 15.53
N ARG A 848 -35.10 -14.71 15.56
CA ARG A 848 -35.36 -13.41 14.93
C ARG A 848 -35.43 -12.30 15.97
N SER A 849 -34.73 -11.19 15.75
CA SER A 849 -34.96 -9.92 16.45
C SER A 849 -35.73 -8.96 15.56
N ARG A 850 -36.80 -8.38 16.10
CA ARG A 850 -37.55 -7.28 15.48
C ARG A 850 -37.39 -6.03 16.32
N ASN A 851 -36.90 -4.97 15.70
CA ASN A 851 -36.42 -3.78 16.41
C ASN A 851 -37.24 -2.56 16.01
N MET A 852 -37.88 -1.91 16.97
CA MET A 852 -38.79 -0.79 16.74
C MET A 852 -38.46 0.38 17.67
N GLY A 853 -38.85 1.60 17.30
CA GLY A 853 -38.75 2.74 18.21
C GLY A 853 -39.69 2.57 19.40
N GLY A 854 -39.19 2.87 20.60
CA GLY A 854 -39.90 2.61 21.85
C GLY A 854 -40.35 3.86 22.58
N THR A 855 -39.48 4.88 22.71
CA THR A 855 -39.77 6.07 23.55
C THR A 855 -39.73 7.38 22.79
N HIS A 856 -39.06 7.44 21.64
CA HIS A 856 -38.95 8.69 20.89
C HIS A 856 -40.21 8.97 20.05
N PRO A 857 -40.79 10.19 20.09
CA PRO A 857 -42.08 10.50 19.45
C PRO A 857 -42.12 10.24 17.93
N ARG A 858 -40.98 10.38 17.25
CA ARG A 858 -40.90 10.19 15.78
C ARG A 858 -40.70 8.74 15.34
N THR A 859 -40.24 7.86 16.23
CA THR A 859 -39.87 6.47 15.91
C THR A 859 -40.77 5.44 16.60
N ILE A 860 -41.56 5.84 17.60
CA ILE A 860 -42.44 4.94 18.33
C ILE A 860 -43.30 4.08 17.39
N GLY A 861 -43.22 2.76 17.56
CA GLY A 861 -43.95 1.80 16.73
C GLY A 861 -43.46 1.63 15.29
N LYS A 862 -42.38 2.31 14.87
CA LYS A 862 -41.77 2.17 13.55
C LYS A 862 -40.58 1.22 13.59
N LEU A 863 -40.39 0.46 12.51
CA LEU A 863 -39.32 -0.54 12.39
C LEU A 863 -37.98 0.13 12.08
N TYR A 864 -36.93 -0.28 12.80
CA TYR A 864 -35.53 0.01 12.45
C TYR A 864 -34.95 -1.08 11.54
N GLY A 865 -35.24 -2.34 11.85
CA GLY A 865 -34.69 -3.48 11.13
C GLY A 865 -34.98 -4.83 11.79
N ILE A 866 -34.57 -5.89 11.11
CA ILE A 866 -34.72 -7.29 11.52
C ILE A 866 -33.36 -7.97 11.48
N ARG A 867 -33.10 -8.89 12.42
CA ARG A 867 -31.91 -9.75 12.42
C ARG A 867 -32.34 -11.19 12.61
N ASP A 868 -31.88 -12.09 11.76
CA ASP A 868 -32.03 -13.53 11.98
C ASP A 868 -30.66 -14.18 12.16
N VAL A 869 -30.58 -15.12 13.07
CA VAL A 869 -29.40 -15.96 13.27
C VAL A 869 -29.84 -17.38 13.59
N ARG A 870 -29.20 -18.36 12.95
CA ARG A 870 -29.36 -19.76 13.30
C ARG A 870 -28.64 -20.09 14.60
N SER A 871 -29.30 -20.82 15.51
CA SER A 871 -28.66 -21.30 16.73
C SER A 871 -27.57 -22.33 16.43
N ILE A 872 -26.46 -22.27 17.15
CA ILE A 872 -25.33 -23.19 17.04
C ILE A 872 -25.50 -24.28 18.11
N ARG A 873 -25.52 -25.55 17.70
CA ARG A 873 -25.59 -26.69 18.62
C ARG A 873 -24.32 -26.77 19.49
N ASP A 874 -24.49 -27.13 20.75
CA ASP A 874 -23.37 -27.40 21.66
C ASP A 874 -22.74 -28.77 21.35
N SER A 875 -21.40 -28.82 21.30
CA SER A 875 -20.67 -30.05 20.98
C SER A 875 -20.73 -31.10 22.09
N GLU A 876 -20.94 -30.69 23.35
CA GLU A 876 -21.01 -31.57 24.52
C GLU A 876 -22.47 -31.91 24.88
N GLN A 877 -23.42 -31.04 24.54
CA GLN A 877 -24.85 -31.19 24.87
C GLN A 877 -25.73 -31.20 23.61
N PRO A 878 -26.16 -32.37 23.11
CA PRO A 878 -26.86 -32.48 21.82
C PRO A 878 -28.24 -31.79 21.79
N ASP A 879 -28.89 -31.66 22.96
CA ASP A 879 -30.20 -31.02 23.12
C ASP A 879 -30.10 -29.52 23.50
N VAL A 880 -28.91 -28.94 23.42
CA VAL A 880 -28.70 -27.52 23.71
C VAL A 880 -28.09 -26.84 22.49
N SER A 881 -28.66 -25.70 22.15
CA SER A 881 -28.08 -24.78 21.18
C SER A 881 -28.13 -23.35 21.72
N ALA A 882 -27.29 -22.48 21.16
CA ALA A 882 -27.27 -21.07 21.56
C ALA A 882 -27.09 -20.16 20.34
N ALA A 883 -27.65 -18.96 20.44
CA ALA A 883 -27.61 -17.93 19.41
C ALA A 883 -27.15 -16.61 20.04
N CYS A 884 -26.25 -15.91 19.35
CA CYS A 884 -25.92 -14.51 19.66
C CYS A 884 -26.66 -13.63 18.66
N LEU A 885 -27.74 -13.01 19.11
CA LEU A 885 -28.68 -12.27 18.29
C LEU A 885 -28.39 -10.77 18.34
N GLU A 886 -28.14 -10.14 17.19
CA GLU A 886 -27.98 -8.69 17.11
C GLU A 886 -29.33 -7.98 17.29
N PHE A 887 -29.32 -6.85 17.99
CA PHE A 887 -30.47 -5.96 18.10
C PHE A 887 -30.02 -4.48 18.07
N LYS A 888 -30.95 -3.58 17.77
CA LYS A 888 -30.68 -2.14 17.70
C LYS A 888 -30.45 -1.59 19.11
N CYS A 889 -29.23 -1.11 19.38
CA CYS A 889 -28.91 -0.45 20.63
C CYS A 889 -29.79 0.78 20.89
N SER A 890 -30.20 0.97 22.15
CA SER A 890 -30.78 2.22 22.65
C SER A 890 -29.72 3.33 22.69
N GLY A 891 -30.14 4.58 22.48
CA GLY A 891 -29.23 5.73 22.49
C GLY A 891 -29.80 6.95 21.80
N MET A 892 -28.94 7.93 21.56
CA MET A 892 -29.28 9.14 20.81
C MET A 892 -29.56 8.79 19.34
N LEU A 893 -30.55 9.44 18.74
CA LEU A 893 -30.78 9.39 17.28
C LEU A 893 -29.86 10.40 16.57
N PHE A 894 -29.98 10.52 15.25
CA PHE A 894 -29.06 11.34 14.44
C PHE A 894 -29.10 12.83 14.81
N ASP A 895 -30.24 13.35 15.25
CA ASP A 895 -30.42 14.74 15.68
C ASP A 895 -29.79 15.06 17.04
N GLN A 896 -29.46 14.02 17.81
CA GLN A 896 -28.93 14.14 19.18
C GLN A 896 -29.82 14.96 20.13
N ASP A 897 -31.13 15.04 19.85
CA ASP A 897 -32.06 15.82 20.69
C ASP A 897 -32.57 15.00 21.88
N ARG A 898 -32.88 13.72 21.65
CA ARG A 898 -33.47 12.83 22.67
C ARG A 898 -33.06 11.38 22.47
N VAL A 899 -32.93 10.65 23.59
CA VAL A 899 -32.67 9.21 23.60
C VAL A 899 -33.92 8.44 23.17
N ASP A 900 -33.76 7.48 22.25
CA ASP A 900 -34.73 6.43 22.00
C ASP A 900 -34.31 5.14 22.70
N ARG A 901 -35.19 4.57 23.52
CA ARG A 901 -35.06 3.20 24.02
C ARG A 901 -35.71 2.28 23.01
N THR A 902 -34.90 1.48 22.32
CA THR A 902 -35.37 0.57 21.28
C THR A 902 -36.28 -0.50 21.90
N LEU A 903 -37.45 -0.71 21.33
CA LEU A 903 -38.29 -1.87 21.61
C LEU A 903 -37.80 -3.07 20.79
N VAL A 904 -37.28 -4.08 21.47
CA VAL A 904 -36.72 -5.29 20.87
C VAL A 904 -37.62 -6.47 21.17
N ARG A 905 -38.04 -7.19 20.14
CA ARG A 905 -38.82 -8.43 20.24
C ARG A 905 -38.00 -9.59 19.71
N VAL A 906 -37.73 -10.58 20.57
CA VAL A 906 -36.94 -11.79 20.29
C VAL A 906 -37.90 -12.97 20.07
N VAL A 907 -37.84 -13.57 18.90
CA VAL A 907 -38.79 -14.62 18.45
C VAL A 907 -38.02 -15.82 17.88
N PRO A 908 -37.90 -16.94 18.61
CA PRO A 908 -37.42 -18.20 18.04
C PRO A 908 -38.44 -18.75 17.02
N GLN A 909 -37.99 -19.03 15.80
CA GLN A 909 -38.80 -19.54 14.69
C GLN A 909 -39.04 -21.05 14.84
N GLY A 910 -39.96 -21.42 15.73
CA GLY A 910 -40.30 -22.81 16.04
C GLY A 910 -41.39 -22.91 17.09
N SER A 911 -41.74 -24.13 17.50
CA SER A 911 -42.65 -24.36 18.64
C SER A 911 -41.87 -24.23 19.95
N CYS A 912 -41.58 -23.00 20.34
CA CYS A 912 -40.73 -22.67 21.48
C CYS A 912 -41.51 -21.91 22.56
N ARG A 913 -41.15 -22.11 23.83
CA ARG A 913 -41.68 -21.37 24.98
C ARG A 913 -40.54 -20.83 25.84
N ARG A 914 -40.68 -19.60 26.32
CA ARG A 914 -39.73 -18.92 27.20
C ARG A 914 -39.68 -19.66 28.54
N GLU A 915 -38.51 -20.14 28.89
CA GLU A 915 -38.25 -20.88 30.14
C GLU A 915 -37.81 -19.95 31.26
N SER A 916 -36.81 -19.10 30.98
CA SER A 916 -36.26 -18.18 31.98
C SER A 916 -35.65 -16.93 31.33
N VAL A 917 -35.55 -15.87 32.15
CA VAL A 917 -34.88 -14.61 31.84
C VAL A 917 -33.82 -14.40 32.92
N ASN A 918 -32.64 -13.89 32.55
CA ASN A 918 -31.59 -13.57 33.50
C ASN A 918 -32.12 -12.61 34.59
N SER A 919 -31.88 -12.92 35.87
CA SER A 919 -32.42 -12.16 37.00
C SER A 919 -31.94 -10.71 37.02
N MET A 920 -30.66 -10.46 36.68
CA MET A 920 -30.10 -9.11 36.60
C MET A 920 -30.71 -8.31 35.43
N LEU A 921 -31.01 -8.97 34.30
CA LEU A 921 -31.72 -8.31 33.18
C LEU A 921 -33.13 -7.91 33.60
N HIS A 922 -33.83 -8.80 34.29
CA HIS A 922 -35.19 -8.54 34.76
C HIS A 922 -35.22 -7.37 35.77
N GLU A 923 -34.33 -7.38 36.76
CA GLU A 923 -34.19 -6.32 37.76
C GLU A 923 -33.88 -4.96 37.12
N TYR A 924 -32.95 -4.94 36.15
CA TYR A 924 -32.65 -3.72 35.40
C TYR A 924 -33.89 -3.16 34.71
N LEU A 925 -34.67 -4.01 34.02
CA LEU A 925 -35.85 -3.57 33.27
C LEU A 925 -36.97 -3.06 34.19
N VAL A 926 -37.17 -3.68 35.36
CA VAL A 926 -38.16 -3.23 36.36
C VAL A 926 -37.78 -1.87 36.93
N ASN A 927 -36.49 -1.64 37.21
CA ASN A 927 -36.00 -0.38 37.76
C ASN A 927 -36.00 0.77 36.73
N HIS A 928 -36.11 0.46 35.43
CA HIS A 928 -36.09 1.44 34.34
C HIS A 928 -37.39 1.45 33.54
N LEU A 929 -38.45 2.03 34.11
CA LEU A 929 -39.76 2.20 33.47
C LEU A 929 -39.72 3.07 32.19
N PRO A 930 -40.66 2.88 31.23
CA PRO A 930 -41.74 1.89 31.22
C PRO A 930 -41.26 0.47 30.91
N MET A 931 -42.02 -0.54 31.31
CA MET A 931 -41.75 -1.95 30.95
C MET A 931 -42.50 -2.33 29.67
N ALA A 932 -41.89 -3.21 28.87
CA ALA A 932 -42.56 -3.83 27.74
C ALA A 932 -43.48 -4.97 28.22
N THR A 933 -44.63 -5.12 27.58
CA THR A 933 -45.60 -6.18 27.88
C THR A 933 -45.07 -7.53 27.41
N ASN A 934 -45.09 -8.55 28.28
CA ASN A 934 -44.50 -9.88 28.03
C ASN A 934 -45.51 -11.01 28.27
N ASN A 935 -46.72 -10.88 27.70
CA ASN A 935 -47.82 -11.82 27.92
C ASN A 935 -47.69 -13.11 27.09
N ASP A 936 -46.99 -13.06 25.97
CA ASP A 936 -46.75 -14.22 25.10
C ASP A 936 -45.49 -14.97 25.56
N SER A 937 -45.60 -16.29 25.69
CA SER A 937 -44.48 -17.17 26.05
C SER A 937 -43.66 -17.62 24.85
N SER A 938 -44.18 -17.48 23.62
CA SER A 938 -43.44 -17.81 22.40
C SER A 938 -42.35 -16.80 22.05
N GLU A 939 -42.30 -15.68 22.78
CA GLU A 939 -41.37 -14.57 22.52
C GLU A 939 -40.98 -13.80 23.78
N TYR A 940 -40.06 -12.86 23.60
CA TYR A 940 -39.68 -11.92 24.64
C TYR A 940 -39.53 -10.50 24.08
N THR A 941 -40.20 -9.53 24.71
CA THR A 941 -40.14 -8.12 24.33
C THR A 941 -39.50 -7.30 25.45
N MET A 942 -38.55 -6.44 25.11
CA MET A 942 -37.89 -5.55 26.07
C MET A 942 -37.58 -4.18 25.48
N LEU A 943 -37.46 -3.17 26.34
CA LEU A 943 -36.76 -1.93 25.96
C LEU A 943 -35.27 -2.13 26.21
N ALA A 944 -34.47 -2.05 25.15
CA ALA A 944 -33.04 -2.29 25.19
C ALA A 944 -32.34 -1.41 26.26
N PRO A 945 -31.44 -1.99 27.09
CA PRO A 945 -30.67 -1.24 28.08
C PRO A 945 -29.81 -0.13 27.48
N LEU A 946 -29.56 0.91 28.26
CA LEU A 946 -28.67 2.01 27.87
C LEU A 946 -27.23 1.80 28.38
N ASP A 947 -27.07 1.05 29.46
CA ASP A 947 -25.77 0.89 30.13
C ASP A 947 -24.76 0.09 29.28
N PRO A 948 -23.44 0.27 29.52
CA PRO A 948 -22.39 -0.49 28.85
C PRO A 948 -22.01 -1.81 29.57
N LEU A 949 -22.56 -2.08 30.77
CA LEU A 949 -22.23 -3.23 31.62
C LEU A 949 -23.12 -4.46 31.37
N GLY A 950 -23.75 -4.53 30.19
CA GLY A 950 -24.72 -5.58 29.92
C GLY A 950 -24.21 -7.02 29.91
N HIS A 951 -22.90 -7.23 29.87
CA HIS A 951 -22.31 -8.57 29.84
C HIS A 951 -22.71 -9.40 31.06
N ASN A 952 -22.91 -8.76 32.22
CA ASN A 952 -23.37 -9.41 33.45
C ASN A 952 -24.76 -10.05 33.32
N TYR A 953 -25.58 -9.54 32.40
CA TYR A 953 -26.94 -10.00 32.18
C TYR A 953 -27.17 -10.50 30.75
N GLY A 954 -26.10 -10.89 30.06
CA GLY A 954 -26.12 -11.57 28.76
C GLY A 954 -26.28 -10.66 27.54
N ILE A 955 -26.02 -9.36 27.67
CA ILE A 955 -26.03 -8.37 26.59
C ILE A 955 -24.63 -7.82 26.34
N TYR A 956 -24.11 -7.97 25.14
CA TYR A 956 -22.74 -7.60 24.79
C TYR A 956 -22.77 -6.38 23.90
N THR A 957 -22.19 -5.27 24.37
CA THR A 957 -22.15 -4.01 23.63
C THR A 957 -20.72 -3.59 23.32
N VAL A 958 -20.52 -3.10 22.11
CA VAL A 958 -19.24 -2.52 21.66
C VAL A 958 -19.55 -1.29 20.81
N THR A 959 -18.82 -0.20 21.08
CA THR A 959 -18.85 1.00 20.26
C THR A 959 -17.53 1.12 19.53
N ASP A 960 -17.57 1.31 18.21
CA ASP A 960 -16.40 1.51 17.37
C ASP A 960 -16.64 2.58 16.30
N GLN A 961 -15.56 3.02 15.64
CA GLN A 961 -15.62 3.90 14.47
C GLN A 961 -15.92 3.11 13.18
N ASP A 962 -15.79 1.79 13.21
CA ASP A 962 -16.10 0.89 12.09
C ASP A 962 -17.26 -0.06 12.46
N PRO A 963 -18.33 -0.13 11.64
CA PRO A 963 -19.51 -0.94 11.95
C PRO A 963 -19.21 -2.44 11.99
N ARG A 964 -18.35 -2.95 11.11
CA ARG A 964 -18.01 -4.38 11.04
C ARG A 964 -17.24 -4.79 12.28
N ILE A 965 -16.28 -3.97 12.68
CA ILE A 965 -15.48 -4.25 13.87
C ILE A 965 -16.34 -4.21 15.14
N ALA A 966 -17.21 -3.21 15.26
CA ALA A 966 -18.13 -3.15 16.40
C ALA A 966 -18.95 -4.45 16.52
N LYS A 967 -19.50 -4.94 15.39
CA LYS A 967 -20.24 -6.20 15.34
C LYS A 967 -19.37 -7.40 15.70
N GLU A 968 -18.19 -7.53 15.09
CA GLU A 968 -17.30 -8.68 15.27
C GLU A 968 -16.84 -8.82 16.73
N ILE A 969 -16.40 -7.73 17.36
CA ILE A 969 -15.96 -7.76 18.75
C ILE A 969 -17.14 -8.05 19.68
N ALA A 970 -18.31 -7.43 19.45
CA ALA A 970 -19.50 -7.67 20.27
C ALA A 970 -19.99 -9.12 20.17
N LEU A 971 -19.96 -9.67 18.96
CA LEU A 971 -20.28 -11.07 18.69
C LEU A 971 -19.28 -12.01 19.36
N GLY A 972 -17.98 -11.75 19.24
CA GLY A 972 -16.93 -12.57 19.86
C GLY A 972 -17.03 -12.57 21.39
N ARG A 973 -17.33 -11.42 21.99
CA ARG A 973 -17.66 -11.31 23.43
C ARG A 973 -18.90 -12.10 23.80
N CYS A 974 -19.93 -12.03 22.95
CA CYS A 974 -21.14 -12.83 23.13
C CYS A 974 -20.83 -14.32 23.09
N PHE A 975 -20.07 -14.81 22.11
CA PHE A 975 -19.69 -16.23 22.01
C PHE A 975 -18.93 -16.71 23.26
N ASP A 976 -18.02 -15.88 23.78
CA ASP A 976 -17.25 -16.19 25.00
C ASP A 976 -18.08 -16.13 26.27
N GLY A 977 -19.05 -15.21 26.32
CA GLY A 977 -19.85 -14.95 27.51
C GLY A 977 -19.21 -13.99 28.52
N THR A 978 -18.19 -13.20 28.12
CA THR A 978 -17.47 -12.26 29.00
C THR A 978 -17.22 -10.90 28.33
N SER A 979 -16.87 -9.86 29.10
CA SER A 979 -16.55 -8.53 28.57
C SER A 979 -15.16 -8.43 27.94
N ASP A 980 -14.21 -9.22 28.45
CA ASP A 980 -12.77 -9.07 28.14
C ASP A 980 -12.26 -10.19 27.22
N GLY A 981 -12.99 -11.30 27.16
CA GLY A 981 -12.73 -12.42 26.26
C GLY A 981 -13.46 -12.28 24.93
N THR A 982 -12.92 -12.95 23.92
CA THR A 982 -13.54 -13.08 22.59
C THR A 982 -13.36 -14.52 22.16
N SER A 983 -14.45 -15.20 21.82
CA SER A 983 -14.44 -16.60 21.37
C SER A 983 -15.06 -16.71 19.99
N ARG A 984 -14.61 -17.71 19.21
CA ARG A 984 -15.25 -18.11 17.95
C ARG A 984 -16.08 -19.39 18.10
N THR A 985 -15.89 -20.11 19.18
CA THR A 985 -16.75 -21.22 19.58
C THR A 985 -17.80 -20.71 20.56
N MET A 986 -19.06 -21.07 20.31
CA MET A 986 -20.18 -20.68 21.15
C MET A 986 -20.09 -21.39 22.50
N LYS A 987 -19.86 -20.66 23.59
CA LYS A 987 -20.03 -21.17 24.94
C LYS A 987 -21.51 -21.03 25.33
N SER A 988 -22.28 -22.09 25.12
CA SER A 988 -23.76 -22.08 25.21
C SER A 988 -24.30 -21.73 26.60
N ASN A 989 -23.56 -22.07 27.66
CA ASN A 989 -24.02 -21.99 29.05
C ASN A 989 -23.53 -20.75 29.83
N ILE A 990 -22.64 -19.93 29.26
CA ILE A 990 -22.02 -18.80 29.96
C ILE A 990 -22.59 -17.48 29.47
N GLY A 991 -22.99 -16.60 30.40
CA GLY A 991 -23.44 -15.24 30.09
C GLY A 991 -24.71 -15.20 29.22
N VAL A 992 -25.69 -16.05 29.55
CA VAL A 992 -26.98 -16.18 28.86
C VAL A 992 -27.95 -15.10 29.36
N GLY A 993 -28.64 -14.44 28.42
CA GLY A 993 -29.69 -13.45 28.73
C GLY A 993 -31.10 -14.04 28.75
N LEU A 994 -31.40 -14.94 27.81
CA LEU A 994 -32.72 -15.56 27.64
C LEU A 994 -32.60 -17.06 27.41
N THR A 995 -33.54 -17.84 27.94
CA THR A 995 -33.64 -19.29 27.70
C THR A 995 -35.02 -19.63 27.15
N PHE A 996 -35.06 -20.39 26.05
CA PHE A 996 -36.27 -20.96 25.47
C PHE A 996 -36.18 -22.48 25.43
N THR A 997 -37.31 -23.16 25.62
CA THR A 997 -37.46 -24.61 25.40
C THR A 997 -38.27 -24.83 24.12
N CYS A 998 -37.75 -25.60 23.18
CA CYS A 998 -38.39 -25.88 21.89
C CYS A 998 -38.71 -27.37 21.76
N SER A 999 -39.93 -27.68 21.32
CA SER A 999 -40.39 -29.04 21.07
C SER A 999 -40.31 -29.39 19.58
N GLU A 1000 -40.17 -30.67 19.27
CA GLU A 1000 -40.28 -31.18 17.91
C GLU A 1000 -41.70 -30.94 17.37
N ARG A 1001 -41.83 -30.41 16.16
CA ARG A 1001 -43.11 -30.44 15.43
C ARG A 1001 -43.20 -31.80 14.75
N SER A 1002 -44.20 -32.60 15.12
CA SER A 1002 -44.56 -33.76 14.30
C SER A 1002 -45.08 -33.26 12.94
N ALA A 1003 -44.66 -33.90 11.86
CA ALA A 1003 -45.09 -33.59 10.49
C ALA A 1003 -46.61 -33.79 10.24
N ALA A 1004 -47.37 -34.17 11.28
CA ALA A 1004 -48.80 -34.49 11.19
C ALA A 1004 -49.73 -33.27 11.29
N GLU A 1005 -49.30 -32.13 11.83
CA GLU A 1005 -50.19 -30.96 12.04
C GLU A 1005 -50.18 -29.94 10.88
N GLN A 1006 -49.37 -30.14 9.84
CA GLN A 1006 -49.43 -29.34 8.61
C GLN A 1006 -50.53 -29.80 7.62
N SER A 1007 -51.23 -30.90 7.89
CA SER A 1007 -52.08 -31.57 6.88
C SER A 1007 -53.60 -31.46 7.11
N ILE A 1008 -54.11 -30.63 8.01
CA ILE A 1008 -55.58 -30.53 8.22
C ILE A 1008 -56.22 -29.38 7.43
N PHE A 1009 -55.47 -28.32 7.09
CA PHE A 1009 -55.98 -27.22 6.24
C PHE A 1009 -55.62 -27.34 4.75
N GLN A 1010 -54.78 -28.32 4.36
CA GLN A 1010 -54.50 -28.64 2.96
C GLN A 1010 -55.28 -29.86 2.42
N SER A 1011 -55.92 -30.67 3.27
CA SER A 1011 -56.71 -31.82 2.79
C SER A 1011 -58.12 -31.44 2.30
N GLN A 1012 -58.68 -30.30 2.70
CA GLN A 1012 -59.99 -29.83 2.20
C GLN A 1012 -59.94 -29.05 0.89
N ARG A 1013 -58.76 -28.77 0.32
CA ARG A 1013 -58.64 -28.07 -0.97
C ARG A 1013 -58.44 -28.99 -2.18
N ASN A 1014 -58.23 -30.29 -1.95
CA ASN A 1014 -57.96 -31.29 -2.99
C ASN A 1014 -59.08 -32.35 -3.17
N SER A 1015 -60.24 -32.20 -2.52
CA SER A 1015 -61.38 -33.11 -2.69
C SER A 1015 -62.59 -32.47 -3.40
N GLY A 1016 -62.34 -31.53 -4.32
CA GLY A 1016 -63.40 -30.80 -5.05
C GLY A 1016 -63.18 -30.63 -6.56
N GLN A 1017 -62.20 -31.31 -7.16
CA GLN A 1017 -61.98 -31.34 -8.62
C GLN A 1017 -61.71 -32.77 -9.09
N GLN A 1018 -62.72 -33.64 -8.90
CA GLN A 1018 -62.92 -34.86 -9.68
C GLN A 1018 -64.37 -35.33 -9.47
N SER A 1019 -65.30 -34.60 -10.07
CA SER A 1019 -66.61 -35.06 -10.54
C SER A 1019 -67.19 -34.01 -11.49
#